data_AF-A0A3C0QUU5-F1
#
_entry.id   AF-A0A3C0QUU5-F1
#
_cell.length_a   1.000
_cell.length_b   1.000
_cell.length_c   1.000
_cell.angle_alpha   90.00
_cell.angle_beta   90.00
_cell.angle_gamma   90.00
#
_symmetry.space_group_name_H-M   'P 1'
#
loop_
_entity.id
_entity.type
_entity.pdbx_description
1 polymer ?
#
loop_
_entity_poly.entity_id
_entity_poly.type
_entity_poly.pdbx_seq_one_letter_code
_entity_poly.pdbx_strand_id
1 'polypeptide(L)'
;MSLIEEYFAKLHVSLPDRPNLVAMLKAPMLHAPDNLYAQLNYVLNRWSDLLPEDFRYRLLQGRDFIKEEFVMLRKEGSVPTVVPRYKEAPSESALLGKSGFDYGHESPKLYQEYKAFTPDTHWMPKVVLIAKNALVWLDQLSKIYQRDIKRLDQIPDEELEKLRAWGITSLWLIGLWQRSDASRRVKHISGFTDAVSSAYSLYDYEIAREIGGEEAYQLLNARARAKGIRLASDMVPNHTGVYSKWIIENPEYFIQAPQSPFPGYQFNGPNLSSHPDIEIRIEDGYYSKTDAAVVFQRIDRRTGDVRYIYHGNDGTNMPWNDTAQLDMLKHEVRQAVINKIFDVAKRFSIIRFDAAMTLVKKHFARLWYPSPGSGGDIPSRSDFSMRQSVFDALFPNEFWREVVDRINAEMPETLLLAEAFWLMEGYFVRTLGMHRVYNSAFMHMLKNEENKKYRELITNTLEFEPEILKRYVNFMSNPDEETAINQFGTGDKYFGVCVLMCTLPGLPMFAHGQVEGLSEKYGMEYQRAYHDEPQQQWLIDKHKKDIFPLLAKRYLFSEVEHFNYFAAHRNGTAVLNEDVLAFTNRSGYEKVLVLYNNKYERATGLIKESYPKLYADGMLRSLNINEALGLNVQNQIFYICKEHVSGLNLILKPSDLQQLGWQYALNGFEYRIFWEFYEVKDQNGSYDKLYQKFGNSGIADLNRALLDEENHEVYECVPKILNEENLNNFFACVIKQPYNAINPDVLSNFQLPLQSLMETIETKTDFRLNKEAVLNHFQKGLIVWQAMGQKASDDSKSSTHSVQEYPSKSDLNPWFTANFIDEKSVWPAIFLLLMDAVAKGTVSKEQSYKLMEKLQLTFSLPRFVDKILLNQFNPEQIIGNAEVLMDFRLSWQQLPKIVSLSDKDTASPMSIKQKGFRILNKMLEQESVRNVIGVNFYNHQWYFHKEAFENLLCWMLRFALFDRLFVSEDLKADFHSQEISSYGSELSVLYQELLAMSANAGYNLHQFKGLIAFVDNTSADE
;
A
#
# COMPACT_ATOMS: atom_id res chain seq x y z
N MET A 1 24.28 12.96 79.66
CA MET A 1 25.07 11.90 79.03
C MET A 1 24.97 10.66 79.91
N SER A 2 24.76 9.48 79.32
CA SER A 2 24.71 8.22 80.08
C SER A 2 26.13 7.77 80.47
N LEU A 3 26.30 6.99 81.55
CA LEU A 3 27.59 6.37 81.96
C LEU A 3 28.34 5.67 80.81
N ILE A 4 27.60 5.21 79.79
CA ILE A 4 28.13 4.60 78.57
C ILE A 4 28.87 5.62 77.68
N GLU A 5 28.35 6.84 77.55
CA GLU A 5 28.96 7.91 76.73
C GLU A 5 30.29 8.38 77.34
N GLU A 6 30.41 8.43 78.67
CA GLU A 6 31.67 8.74 79.37
C GLU A 6 32.73 7.65 79.23
N TYR A 7 32.33 6.38 79.21
CA TYR A 7 33.24 5.25 79.00
C TYR A 7 33.85 5.27 77.59
N PHE A 8 33.01 5.44 76.57
CA PHE A 8 33.49 5.46 75.17
C PHE A 8 34.22 6.75 74.79
N ALA A 9 34.04 7.86 75.52
CA ALA A 9 34.84 9.07 75.33
C ALA A 9 36.30 8.92 75.78
N LYS A 10 36.61 7.95 76.66
CA LYS A 10 37.99 7.65 77.12
C LYS A 10 38.75 6.69 76.21
N LEU A 11 38.06 6.03 75.28
CA LEU A 11 38.66 5.14 74.28
C LEU A 11 39.14 5.98 73.09
N HIS A 12 40.43 6.32 73.05
CA HIS A 12 41.05 7.04 71.94
C HIS A 12 41.16 6.16 70.68
N VAL A 13 40.04 5.99 69.98
CA VAL A 13 39.99 5.34 68.67
C VAL A 13 39.79 6.43 67.61
N SER A 14 40.63 6.43 66.57
CA SER A 14 40.47 7.33 65.43
C SER A 14 39.22 6.91 64.64
N LEU A 15 38.16 7.71 64.72
CA LEU A 15 36.89 7.49 64.05
C LEU A 15 36.59 8.68 63.12
N PRO A 16 35.99 8.46 61.94
CA PRO A 16 35.61 9.54 61.04
C PRO A 16 34.52 10.42 61.67
N ASP A 17 34.74 11.73 61.58
CA ASP A 17 33.78 12.82 61.83
C ASP A 17 33.20 13.02 63.26
N ARG A 18 33.55 12.23 64.30
CA ARG A 18 33.07 12.48 65.69
C ARG A 18 34.06 12.00 66.79
N PRO A 19 34.01 12.58 68.01
CA PRO A 19 34.99 12.34 69.08
C PRO A 19 34.86 11.00 69.82
N ASN A 20 33.75 10.26 69.68
CA ASN A 20 33.57 8.95 70.30
C ASN A 20 32.57 8.06 69.53
N LEU A 21 32.62 6.75 69.79
CA LEU A 21 31.83 5.72 69.08
C LEU A 21 30.30 5.93 69.20
N VAL A 22 29.82 6.33 70.37
CA VAL A 22 28.37 6.54 70.60
C VAL A 22 27.87 7.74 69.79
N ALA A 23 28.65 8.82 69.73
CA ALA A 23 28.35 10.00 68.92
C ALA A 23 28.41 9.69 67.41
N MET A 24 29.32 8.81 66.99
CA MET A 24 29.38 8.32 65.61
C MET A 24 28.13 7.49 65.27
N LEU A 25 27.77 6.48 66.07
CA LEU A 25 26.61 5.63 65.80
C LEU A 25 25.27 6.39 65.82
N LYS A 26 25.16 7.47 66.60
CA LYS A 26 23.99 8.37 66.61
C LYS A 26 23.99 9.38 65.46
N ALA A 27 25.11 9.59 64.75
CA ALA A 27 25.24 10.62 63.74
C ALA A 27 24.23 10.51 62.57
N PRO A 28 23.91 9.32 62.03
CA PRO A 28 22.88 9.19 61.00
C PRO A 28 21.51 9.66 61.50
N MET A 29 21.09 9.19 62.69
CA MET A 29 19.82 9.56 63.31
C MET A 29 19.74 11.07 63.61
N LEU A 30 20.84 11.71 64.00
CA LEU A 30 20.88 13.16 64.21
C LEU A 30 20.88 13.97 62.91
N HIS A 31 21.45 13.41 61.84
CA HIS A 31 21.49 14.07 60.53
C HIS A 31 20.12 14.09 59.85
N ALA A 32 19.35 13.01 59.98
CA ALA A 32 18.04 12.88 59.36
C ALA A 32 17.07 12.09 60.27
N PRO A 33 16.54 12.69 61.35
CA PRO A 33 15.77 11.97 62.37
C PRO A 33 14.53 11.25 61.84
N ASP A 34 13.83 11.86 60.89
CA ASP A 34 12.56 11.34 60.37
C ASP A 34 12.69 10.69 58.97
N ASN A 35 13.91 10.46 58.49
CA ASN A 35 14.13 9.95 57.13
C ASN A 35 15.18 8.84 57.10
N LEU A 36 14.72 7.60 57.18
CA LEU A 36 15.56 6.40 57.18
C LEU A 36 16.45 6.29 55.91
N TYR A 37 15.94 6.71 54.75
CA TYR A 37 16.70 6.73 53.50
C TYR A 37 17.92 7.67 53.58
N ALA A 38 17.73 8.86 54.16
CA ALA A 38 18.81 9.81 54.39
C ALA A 38 19.79 9.34 55.47
N GLN A 39 19.33 8.61 56.49
CA GLN A 39 20.21 7.96 57.47
C GLN A 39 21.10 6.89 56.82
N LEU A 40 20.54 6.03 55.97
CA LEU A 40 21.30 4.99 55.25
C LEU A 40 22.31 5.59 54.28
N ASN A 41 21.95 6.65 53.54
CA ASN A 41 22.88 7.36 52.67
C ASN A 41 24.03 8.02 53.44
N TYR A 42 23.75 8.57 54.62
CA TYR A 42 24.80 9.10 55.49
C TYR A 42 25.82 8.01 55.87
N VAL A 43 25.33 6.83 56.27
CA VAL A 43 26.18 5.67 56.60
C VAL A 43 26.99 5.21 55.40
N LEU A 44 26.36 5.05 54.23
CA LEU A 44 27.05 4.61 53.01
C LEU A 44 28.14 5.58 52.56
N ASN A 45 27.84 6.88 52.58
CA ASN A 45 28.77 7.91 52.09
C ASN A 45 29.94 8.17 53.05
N ARG A 46 29.72 8.07 54.37
CA ARG A 46 30.72 8.43 55.37
C ARG A 46 31.47 7.24 55.94
N TRP A 47 30.86 6.05 55.97
CA TRP A 47 31.41 4.87 56.64
C TRP A 47 31.71 3.72 55.67
N SER A 48 31.63 3.93 54.35
CA SER A 48 31.95 2.92 53.32
C SER A 48 33.24 2.13 53.65
N ASP A 49 34.31 2.83 54.00
CA ASP A 49 35.64 2.19 54.14
C ASP A 49 35.79 1.44 55.47
N LEU A 50 34.88 1.66 56.42
CA LEU A 50 34.85 1.01 57.73
C LEU A 50 33.96 -0.22 57.77
N LEU A 51 33.07 -0.37 56.79
CA LEU A 51 32.07 -1.41 56.77
C LEU A 51 32.56 -2.61 55.96
N PRO A 52 32.47 -3.84 56.51
CA PRO A 52 32.68 -5.04 55.74
C PRO A 52 31.81 -5.03 54.47
N GLU A 53 32.34 -5.61 53.40
CA GLU A 53 31.69 -5.61 52.08
C GLU A 53 30.25 -6.16 52.13
N ASP A 54 30.03 -7.24 52.89
CA ASP A 54 28.71 -7.84 53.08
C ASP A 54 27.72 -6.93 53.84
N PHE A 55 28.22 -6.07 54.72
CA PHE A 55 27.37 -5.13 55.45
C PHE A 55 26.99 -3.94 54.56
N ARG A 56 27.92 -3.46 53.74
CA ARG A 56 27.63 -2.44 52.70
C ARG A 56 26.57 -2.93 51.73
N TYR A 57 26.65 -4.21 51.35
CA TYR A 57 25.66 -4.86 50.49
C TYR A 57 24.26 -4.81 51.11
N ARG A 58 24.12 -5.22 52.37
CA ARG A 58 22.83 -5.16 53.09
C ARG A 58 22.28 -3.75 53.22
N LEU A 59 23.14 -2.74 53.42
CA LEU A 59 22.72 -1.34 53.46
C LEU A 59 22.23 -0.82 52.11
N LEU A 60 22.89 -1.22 51.01
CA LEU A 60 22.44 -0.91 49.66
C LEU A 60 21.08 -1.56 49.36
N GLN A 61 20.90 -2.83 49.74
CA GLN A 61 19.61 -3.54 49.64
C GLN A 61 18.50 -2.84 50.43
N GLY A 62 18.75 -2.48 51.69
CA GLY A 62 17.76 -1.79 52.52
C GLY A 62 17.39 -0.40 51.98
N ARG A 63 18.36 0.32 51.39
CA ARG A 63 18.12 1.61 50.73
C ARG A 63 17.25 1.43 49.48
N ASP A 64 17.52 0.38 48.70
CA ASP A 64 16.79 0.06 47.48
C ASP A 64 15.34 -0.37 47.79
N PHE A 65 15.13 -1.15 48.84
CA PHE A 65 13.80 -1.50 49.37
C PHE A 65 12.98 -0.25 49.73
N ILE A 66 13.57 0.71 50.44
CA ILE A 66 12.88 1.97 50.78
C ILE A 66 12.56 2.78 49.51
N LYS A 67 13.45 2.76 48.51
CA LYS A 67 13.21 3.45 47.23
C LYS A 67 12.03 2.83 46.47
N GLU A 68 11.91 1.49 46.45
CA GLU A 68 10.75 0.79 45.88
C GLU A 68 9.43 1.26 46.52
N GLU A 69 9.40 1.33 47.86
CA GLU A 69 8.22 1.79 48.61
C GLU A 69 7.79 3.22 48.25
N PHE A 70 8.75 4.13 48.01
CA PHE A 70 8.46 5.52 47.61
C PHE A 70 8.02 5.65 46.13
N VAL A 71 8.50 4.78 45.24
CA VAL A 71 8.17 4.84 43.80
C VAL A 71 6.74 4.37 43.50
N MET A 72 6.16 3.49 44.34
CA MET A 72 4.75 3.06 44.24
C MET A 72 3.72 4.21 44.26
N LEU A 73 4.10 5.41 44.73
CA LEU A 73 3.19 6.56 44.88
C LEU A 73 3.09 7.47 43.63
N ARG A 74 3.84 7.22 42.54
CA ARG A 74 3.80 8.07 41.32
C ARG A 74 2.90 7.47 40.22
N LYS A 75 1.90 8.23 39.78
CA LYS A 75 1.02 7.91 38.64
C LYS A 75 1.60 8.36 37.29
N GLU A 76 1.45 7.43 36.34
CA GLU A 76 1.36 7.47 34.87
C GLU A 76 1.66 8.77 34.10
N GLY A 77 2.69 8.68 33.25
CA GLY A 77 2.87 9.50 32.05
C GLY A 77 3.34 8.63 30.89
N SER A 78 3.02 9.02 29.65
CA SER A 78 3.47 8.35 28.43
C SER A 78 4.98 8.46 28.24
N VAL A 79 5.61 7.40 27.74
CA VAL A 79 7.07 7.37 27.49
C VAL A 79 7.39 8.19 26.24
N PRO A 80 8.34 9.14 26.28
CA PRO A 80 8.69 9.97 25.12
C PRO A 80 9.41 9.18 24.02
N THR A 81 9.22 9.59 22.77
CA THR A 81 9.94 9.06 21.59
C THR A 81 11.37 9.58 21.54
N VAL A 82 12.36 8.67 21.51
CA VAL A 82 13.79 8.98 21.52
C VAL A 82 14.47 8.46 20.26
N VAL A 83 15.42 9.22 19.72
CA VAL A 83 16.22 8.84 18.55
C VAL A 83 17.51 8.16 19.03
N PRO A 84 17.82 6.93 18.58
CA PRO A 84 19.11 6.30 18.88
C PRO A 84 20.29 7.12 18.36
N ARG A 85 21.30 7.37 19.21
CA ARG A 85 22.59 7.99 18.84
C ARG A 85 23.71 6.97 18.98
N TYR A 86 24.46 6.72 17.90
CA TYR A 86 25.47 5.65 17.85
C TYR A 86 26.93 6.14 17.95
N LYS A 87 27.23 7.45 17.81
CA LYS A 87 28.60 7.97 17.56
C LYS A 87 29.22 8.86 18.64
N GLU A 88 28.53 9.26 19.71
CA GLU A 88 29.09 10.15 20.74
C GLU A 88 28.98 9.55 22.15
N ALA A 89 29.95 9.91 23.02
CA ALA A 89 29.86 9.62 24.44
C ALA A 89 28.49 10.08 24.99
N PRO A 90 27.86 9.27 25.85
CA PRO A 90 26.53 9.58 26.35
C PRO A 90 26.58 10.94 27.06
N SER A 91 25.74 11.88 26.63
CA SER A 91 25.46 13.08 27.41
C SER A 91 23.96 13.32 27.46
N GLU A 92 23.53 13.65 28.68
CA GLU A 92 22.19 13.70 29.27
C GLU A 92 21.43 12.36 29.31
N SER A 93 21.13 11.94 30.54
CA SER A 93 20.54 10.65 30.89
C SER A 93 19.35 10.29 30.02
N ALA A 94 19.45 9.18 29.28
CA ALA A 94 18.32 8.62 28.56
C ALA A 94 17.50 7.76 29.52
N LEU A 95 16.78 8.41 30.43
CA LEU A 95 15.84 7.78 31.34
C LEU A 95 14.66 7.25 30.52
N LEU A 96 14.68 5.96 30.17
CA LEU A 96 13.59 5.31 29.43
C LEU A 96 12.85 4.29 30.28
N GLY A 97 11.54 4.18 30.06
CA GLY A 97 10.64 3.35 30.87
C GLY A 97 10.17 4.06 32.15
N LYS A 98 9.11 3.51 32.76
CA LYS A 98 8.52 4.05 33.99
C LYS A 98 9.47 4.00 35.21
N SER A 99 10.57 3.23 35.11
CA SER A 99 11.58 3.07 36.17
C SER A 99 12.62 4.19 36.23
N GLY A 100 12.76 5.03 35.18
CA GLY A 100 13.79 6.06 35.13
C GLY A 100 15.21 5.48 35.15
N PHE A 101 15.47 4.43 34.37
CA PHE A 101 16.79 3.85 34.19
C PHE A 101 17.53 4.51 33.02
N ASP A 102 18.81 4.88 33.19
CA ASP A 102 19.60 5.58 32.17
C ASP A 102 20.27 4.60 31.19
N TYR A 103 19.57 4.36 30.07
CA TYR A 103 20.03 3.40 29.06
C TYR A 103 21.27 3.88 28.31
N GLY A 104 21.48 5.19 28.17
CA GLY A 104 22.58 5.76 27.39
C GLY A 104 23.93 5.59 28.08
N HIS A 105 23.96 5.76 29.41
CA HIS A 105 25.21 5.72 30.18
C HIS A 105 25.63 4.33 30.68
N GLU A 106 24.68 3.42 30.94
CA GLU A 106 24.97 2.13 31.57
C GLU A 106 25.00 0.94 30.59
N SER A 107 24.29 0.99 29.46
CA SER A 107 24.21 -0.15 28.52
C SER A 107 25.56 -0.59 27.91
N PRO A 108 26.45 0.32 27.43
CA PRO A 108 27.72 -0.09 26.81
C PRO A 108 28.78 -0.53 27.83
N LYS A 109 28.63 -0.19 29.12
CA LYS A 109 29.65 -0.47 30.16
C LYS A 109 29.58 -1.90 30.70
N LEU A 110 28.44 -2.57 30.54
CA LEU A 110 28.18 -3.89 31.15
C LEU A 110 28.20 -5.05 30.15
N TYR A 111 27.84 -4.82 28.88
CA TYR A 111 27.79 -5.87 27.86
C TYR A 111 28.35 -5.38 26.51
N GLN A 112 29.25 -6.16 25.91
CA GLN A 112 29.89 -5.81 24.64
C GLN A 112 28.95 -6.08 23.44
N GLU A 113 28.75 -5.08 22.58
CA GLU A 113 27.93 -5.21 21.37
C GLU A 113 28.77 -5.50 20.13
N TYR A 114 28.73 -6.74 19.63
CA TYR A 114 29.44 -7.19 18.43
C TYR A 114 28.47 -7.42 17.26
N LYS A 115 29.01 -7.49 16.04
CA LYS A 115 28.23 -7.74 14.81
C LYS A 115 28.11 -9.24 14.56
N ALA A 116 26.89 -9.76 14.62
CA ALA A 116 26.51 -11.16 14.42
C ALA A 116 25.09 -11.29 13.83
N PHE A 117 24.87 -10.64 12.68
CA PHE A 117 23.62 -10.76 11.93
C PHE A 117 23.40 -12.19 11.45
N THR A 118 22.15 -12.64 11.54
CA THR A 118 21.72 -13.88 10.86
C THR A 118 21.45 -13.56 9.38
N PRO A 119 21.93 -14.40 8.45
CA PRO A 119 21.66 -14.23 7.03
C PRO A 119 20.18 -14.49 6.72
N ASP A 120 19.60 -13.70 5.84
CA ASP A 120 18.24 -13.92 5.33
C ASP A 120 18.25 -15.00 4.24
N THR A 121 17.22 -15.85 4.21
CA THR A 121 16.97 -16.72 3.05
C THR A 121 16.19 -15.98 1.96
N HIS A 122 16.17 -16.51 0.74
CA HIS A 122 15.65 -15.84 -0.47
C HIS A 122 14.22 -15.27 -0.38
N TRP A 123 13.38 -15.79 0.53
CA TRP A 123 12.00 -15.33 0.71
C TRP A 123 11.82 -14.33 1.87
N MET A 124 12.71 -14.32 2.86
CA MET A 124 12.57 -13.49 4.07
C MET A 124 12.53 -11.98 3.79
N PRO A 125 13.31 -11.41 2.84
CA PRO A 125 13.21 -10.00 2.48
C PRO A 125 11.86 -9.63 1.85
N LYS A 126 11.17 -10.61 1.22
CA LYS A 126 9.92 -10.39 0.48
C LYS A 126 8.67 -10.60 1.34
N VAL A 127 8.84 -10.77 2.65
CA VAL A 127 7.72 -11.00 3.56
C VAL A 127 6.87 -9.75 3.68
N VAL A 128 5.56 -9.93 3.53
CA VAL A 128 4.51 -8.97 3.82
C VAL A 128 3.55 -9.67 4.76
N LEU A 129 3.49 -9.20 6.01
CA LEU A 129 2.75 -9.87 7.08
C LEU A 129 1.41 -9.18 7.30
N ILE A 130 0.35 -9.95 7.46
CA ILE A 130 -0.92 -9.46 8.01
C ILE A 130 -1.23 -10.15 9.32
N ALA A 131 -1.60 -9.37 10.33
CA ALA A 131 -2.05 -9.88 11.62
C ALA A 131 -3.58 -10.04 11.62
N LYS A 132 -4.07 -11.20 12.06
CA LYS A 132 -5.51 -11.47 12.25
C LYS A 132 -5.72 -12.12 13.61
N ASN A 133 -6.66 -11.57 14.39
CA ASN A 133 -7.15 -12.21 15.61
C ASN A 133 -8.05 -13.38 15.19
N ALA A 134 -7.64 -14.61 15.49
CA ALA A 134 -8.23 -15.79 14.87
C ALA A 134 -9.73 -15.91 15.14
N LEU A 135 -10.17 -15.78 16.40
CA LEU A 135 -11.58 -15.95 16.76
C LEU A 135 -12.46 -14.85 16.14
N VAL A 136 -12.02 -13.59 16.26
CA VAL A 136 -12.73 -12.45 15.67
C VAL A 136 -12.81 -12.57 14.16
N TRP A 137 -11.72 -12.99 13.51
CA TRP A 137 -11.69 -13.14 12.06
C TRP A 137 -12.61 -14.26 11.58
N LEU A 138 -12.67 -15.39 12.29
CA LEU A 138 -13.60 -16.49 11.97
C LEU A 138 -15.08 -16.05 12.07
N ASP A 139 -15.43 -15.26 13.09
CA ASP A 139 -16.76 -14.64 13.21
C ASP A 139 -17.06 -13.68 12.04
N GLN A 140 -16.12 -12.80 11.70
CA GLN A 140 -16.27 -11.89 10.56
C GLN A 140 -16.41 -12.64 9.23
N LEU A 141 -15.61 -13.68 9.00
CA LEU A 141 -15.73 -14.52 7.81
C LEU A 141 -17.09 -15.23 7.78
N SER A 142 -17.61 -15.65 8.93
CA SER A 142 -18.93 -16.28 8.99
C SER A 142 -20.03 -15.34 8.48
N LYS A 143 -19.95 -14.06 8.88
CA LYS A 143 -20.87 -13.00 8.43
C LYS A 143 -20.69 -12.69 6.94
N ILE A 144 -19.44 -12.53 6.48
CA ILE A 144 -19.11 -12.19 5.08
C ILE A 144 -19.58 -13.28 4.11
N TYR A 145 -19.30 -14.56 4.42
CA TYR A 145 -19.62 -15.70 3.56
C TYR A 145 -20.97 -16.34 3.87
N GLN A 146 -21.74 -15.76 4.80
CA GLN A 146 -23.07 -16.23 5.21
C GLN A 146 -23.11 -17.73 5.56
N ARG A 147 -22.07 -18.23 6.23
CA ARG A 147 -21.94 -19.64 6.65
C ARG A 147 -21.23 -19.73 7.99
N ASP A 148 -21.48 -20.75 8.78
CA ASP A 148 -20.82 -20.93 10.09
C ASP A 148 -19.36 -21.36 9.92
N ILE A 149 -18.41 -20.47 10.23
CA ILE A 149 -16.95 -20.69 10.15
C ILE A 149 -16.38 -20.55 11.57
N LYS A 150 -16.13 -21.69 12.21
CA LYS A 150 -15.62 -21.76 13.60
C LYS A 150 -14.24 -22.37 13.73
N ARG A 151 -13.76 -23.04 12.68
CA ARG A 151 -12.47 -23.75 12.67
C ARG A 151 -11.54 -23.21 11.61
N LEU A 152 -10.24 -23.37 11.83
CA LEU A 152 -9.20 -22.92 10.90
C LEU A 152 -9.30 -23.54 9.50
N ASP A 153 -9.69 -24.81 9.40
CA ASP A 153 -9.86 -25.53 8.13
C ASP A 153 -11.07 -25.03 7.32
N GLN A 154 -12.00 -24.31 7.96
CA GLN A 154 -13.21 -23.78 7.32
C GLN A 154 -13.00 -22.40 6.68
N ILE A 155 -11.82 -21.79 6.87
CA ILE A 155 -11.46 -20.54 6.18
C ILE A 155 -11.57 -20.78 4.67
N PRO A 156 -12.34 -19.96 3.91
CA PRO A 156 -12.57 -20.17 2.48
C PRO A 156 -11.30 -20.02 1.65
N ASP A 157 -11.19 -20.73 0.52
CA ASP A 157 -10.05 -20.58 -0.40
C ASP A 157 -10.07 -19.22 -1.08
N GLU A 158 -11.25 -18.65 -1.28
CA GLU A 158 -11.50 -17.31 -1.81
C GLU A 158 -10.85 -16.24 -0.94
N GLU A 159 -10.87 -16.41 0.39
CA GLU A 159 -10.24 -15.46 1.31
C GLU A 159 -8.71 -15.55 1.25
N LEU A 160 -8.15 -16.76 1.15
CA LEU A 160 -6.72 -16.93 0.96
C LEU A 160 -6.26 -16.38 -0.40
N GLU A 161 -7.09 -16.54 -1.43
CA GLU A 161 -6.84 -15.97 -2.76
C GLU A 161 -6.87 -14.44 -2.74
N LYS A 162 -7.80 -13.86 -1.99
CA LYS A 162 -7.89 -12.42 -1.77
C LYS A 162 -6.64 -11.87 -1.07
N LEU A 163 -6.15 -12.53 -0.01
CA LEU A 163 -4.89 -12.15 0.66
C LEU A 163 -3.71 -12.22 -0.31
N ARG A 164 -3.62 -13.27 -1.13
CA ARG A 164 -2.59 -13.41 -2.16
C ARG A 164 -2.67 -12.28 -3.19
N ALA A 165 -3.87 -11.94 -3.65
CA ALA A 165 -4.10 -10.85 -4.61
C ALA A 165 -3.72 -9.47 -4.04
N TRP A 166 -3.81 -9.30 -2.72
CA TRP A 166 -3.34 -8.10 -2.02
C TRP A 166 -1.80 -8.02 -1.91
N GLY A 167 -1.07 -9.07 -2.31
CA GLY A 167 0.38 -9.16 -2.16
C GLY A 167 0.83 -9.58 -0.76
N ILE A 168 -0.09 -10.08 0.08
CA ILE A 168 0.25 -10.64 1.39
C ILE A 168 0.91 -12.01 1.20
N THR A 169 2.09 -12.19 1.77
CA THR A 169 2.86 -13.43 1.67
C THR A 169 2.89 -14.20 2.99
N SER A 170 2.41 -13.60 4.08
CA SER A 170 2.40 -14.22 5.41
C SER A 170 1.19 -13.81 6.24
N LEU A 171 0.63 -14.77 6.96
CA LEU A 171 -0.56 -14.61 7.79
C LEU A 171 -0.21 -14.97 9.24
N TRP A 172 -0.21 -13.97 10.11
CA TRP A 172 -0.06 -14.14 11.55
C TRP A 172 -1.44 -14.28 12.19
N LEU A 173 -1.68 -15.44 12.80
CA LEU A 173 -2.90 -15.73 13.53
C LEU A 173 -2.64 -15.61 15.03
N ILE A 174 -3.32 -14.66 15.66
CA ILE A 174 -3.22 -14.40 17.09
C ILE A 174 -4.24 -15.29 17.82
N GLY A 175 -3.80 -15.89 18.93
CA GLY A 175 -4.66 -16.70 19.81
C GLY A 175 -4.94 -18.12 19.32
N LEU A 176 -3.94 -18.75 18.67
CA LEU A 176 -4.00 -20.15 18.19
C LEU A 176 -3.89 -21.20 19.30
N TRP A 177 -3.16 -20.87 20.36
CA TRP A 177 -2.74 -21.82 21.39
C TRP A 177 -3.81 -22.04 22.45
N GLN A 178 -3.73 -23.18 23.15
CA GLN A 178 -4.62 -23.51 24.24
C GLN A 178 -4.43 -22.53 25.41
N ARG A 179 -5.54 -21.88 25.79
CA ARG A 179 -5.55 -20.85 26.80
C ARG A 179 -5.84 -21.42 28.19
N SER A 180 -5.35 -20.73 29.22
CA SER A 180 -5.61 -21.02 30.62
C SER A 180 -7.06 -20.64 30.98
N ASP A 181 -7.82 -21.60 31.52
CA ASP A 181 -9.18 -21.35 32.01
C ASP A 181 -9.24 -20.34 33.16
N ALA A 182 -8.15 -20.21 33.92
CA ALA A 182 -8.07 -19.28 35.04
C ALA A 182 -8.20 -17.82 34.58
N SER A 183 -7.63 -17.45 33.43
CA SER A 183 -7.69 -16.08 32.88
C SER A 183 -9.14 -15.63 32.67
N ARG A 184 -9.97 -16.48 32.04
CA ARG A 184 -11.41 -16.24 31.89
C ARG A 184 -12.12 -16.10 33.24
N ARG A 185 -11.83 -17.01 34.18
CA ARG A 185 -12.48 -17.02 35.49
C ARG A 185 -12.20 -15.74 36.28
N VAL A 186 -10.95 -15.26 36.26
CA VAL A 186 -10.56 -13.99 36.89
C VAL A 186 -11.38 -12.82 36.32
N LYS A 187 -11.50 -12.73 34.99
CA LYS A 187 -12.27 -11.67 34.33
C LYS A 187 -13.76 -11.71 34.63
N HIS A 188 -14.34 -12.92 34.68
CA HIS A 188 -15.75 -13.13 35.02
C HIS A 188 -16.05 -12.69 36.46
N ILE A 189 -15.18 -13.01 37.41
CA ILE A 189 -15.30 -12.56 38.80
C ILE A 189 -15.24 -11.03 38.89
N SER A 190 -14.40 -10.39 38.07
CA SER A 190 -14.26 -8.93 37.99
C SER A 190 -15.38 -8.21 37.21
N GLY A 191 -16.41 -8.94 36.76
CA GLY A 191 -17.61 -8.37 36.13
C GLY A 191 -17.67 -8.42 34.59
N PHE A 192 -16.69 -9.04 33.92
CA PHE A 192 -16.65 -9.14 32.45
C PHE A 192 -17.11 -10.54 31.98
N THR A 193 -18.42 -10.79 31.93
CA THR A 193 -18.99 -12.13 31.65
C THR A 193 -18.78 -12.64 30.23
N ASP A 194 -18.61 -11.75 29.25
CA ASP A 194 -18.46 -12.11 27.83
C ASP A 194 -16.98 -12.33 27.43
N ALA A 195 -16.03 -12.04 28.32
CA ALA A 195 -14.60 -12.16 28.03
C ALA A 195 -14.15 -13.63 27.95
N VAL A 196 -13.33 -13.96 26.95
CA VAL A 196 -12.59 -15.24 26.91
C VAL A 196 -11.21 -15.09 27.56
N SER A 197 -10.54 -16.23 27.78
CA SER A 197 -9.16 -16.23 28.29
C SER A 197 -8.24 -15.42 27.37
N SER A 198 -7.31 -14.68 27.95
CA SER A 198 -6.30 -13.95 27.19
C SER A 198 -5.52 -14.90 26.28
N ALA A 199 -5.29 -14.50 25.03
CA ALA A 199 -4.48 -15.24 24.07
C ALA A 199 -3.04 -15.49 24.55
N TYR A 200 -2.52 -14.70 25.49
CA TYR A 200 -1.16 -14.84 26.04
C TYR A 200 -1.11 -15.50 27.43
N SER A 201 -2.26 -15.77 28.05
CA SER A 201 -2.34 -16.62 29.24
C SER A 201 -2.47 -18.08 28.80
N LEU A 202 -1.35 -18.71 28.49
CA LEU A 202 -1.30 -20.04 27.87
C LEU A 202 -1.35 -21.19 28.88
N TYR A 203 -2.11 -22.23 28.57
CA TYR A 203 -2.06 -23.51 29.30
C TYR A 203 -0.91 -24.40 28.80
N ASP A 204 -0.80 -24.57 27.47
CA ASP A 204 0.31 -25.20 26.75
C ASP A 204 0.26 -24.77 25.27
N TYR A 205 1.35 -25.01 24.52
CA TYR A 205 1.45 -24.75 23.08
C TYR A 205 0.84 -25.87 22.23
N GLU A 206 -0.39 -26.24 22.54
CA GLU A 206 -1.24 -27.05 21.67
C GLU A 206 -2.23 -26.15 20.94
N ILE A 207 -2.51 -26.44 19.66
CA ILE A 207 -3.53 -25.68 18.92
C ILE A 207 -4.89 -25.89 19.59
N ALA A 208 -5.58 -24.80 19.91
CA ALA A 208 -6.81 -24.85 20.68
C ALA A 208 -7.89 -25.69 19.99
N ARG A 209 -8.55 -26.56 20.77
CA ARG A 209 -9.58 -27.47 20.25
C ARG A 209 -10.80 -26.73 19.68
N GLU A 210 -11.11 -25.56 20.22
CA GLU A 210 -12.22 -24.70 19.79
C GLU A 210 -12.07 -24.21 18.34
N ILE A 211 -10.84 -23.98 17.86
CA ILE A 211 -10.55 -23.62 16.46
C ILE A 211 -10.21 -24.83 15.58
N GLY A 212 -10.40 -26.04 16.11
CA GLY A 212 -10.28 -27.31 15.39
C GLY A 212 -9.00 -28.11 15.63
N GLY A 213 -8.08 -27.61 16.45
CA GLY A 213 -6.86 -28.33 16.84
C GLY A 213 -5.84 -28.51 15.71
N GLU A 214 -4.88 -29.41 15.93
CA GLU A 214 -3.73 -29.63 15.03
C GLU A 214 -4.16 -30.05 13.61
N GLU A 215 -5.21 -30.87 13.47
CA GLU A 215 -5.74 -31.29 12.16
C GLU A 215 -6.21 -30.10 11.32
N ALA A 216 -7.02 -29.21 11.91
CA ALA A 216 -7.54 -28.03 11.23
C ALA A 216 -6.41 -27.09 10.79
N TYR A 217 -5.41 -26.92 11.67
CA TYR A 217 -4.22 -26.15 11.37
C TYR A 217 -3.43 -26.73 10.20
N GLN A 218 -3.19 -28.05 10.15
CA GLN A 218 -2.41 -28.68 9.08
C GLN A 218 -3.09 -28.51 7.71
N LEU A 219 -4.41 -28.65 7.66
CA LEU A 219 -5.19 -28.43 6.44
C LEU A 219 -5.12 -26.97 5.97
N LEU A 220 -5.28 -26.01 6.89
CA LEU A 220 -5.11 -24.59 6.57
C LEU A 220 -3.69 -24.29 6.08
N ASN A 221 -2.67 -24.79 6.77
CA ASN A 221 -1.26 -24.56 6.43
C ASN A 221 -0.93 -25.10 5.04
N ALA A 222 -1.41 -26.30 4.69
CA ALA A 222 -1.22 -26.87 3.36
C ALA A 222 -1.86 -26.01 2.27
N ARG A 223 -3.11 -25.57 2.47
CA ARG A 223 -3.84 -24.70 1.54
C ARG A 223 -3.21 -23.31 1.39
N ALA A 224 -2.81 -22.69 2.51
CA ALA A 224 -2.12 -21.40 2.51
C ALA A 224 -0.77 -21.49 1.79
N ARG A 225 0.03 -22.52 2.06
CA ARG A 225 1.31 -22.76 1.38
C ARG A 225 1.15 -22.97 -0.12
N ALA A 226 0.13 -23.70 -0.56
CA ALA A 226 -0.19 -23.87 -1.98
C ALA A 226 -0.47 -22.54 -2.70
N LYS A 227 -0.92 -21.52 -1.95
CA LYS A 227 -1.16 -20.15 -2.43
C LYS A 227 0.00 -19.19 -2.17
N GLY A 228 1.13 -19.68 -1.67
CA GLY A 228 2.32 -18.87 -1.37
C GLY A 228 2.27 -18.11 -0.04
N ILE A 229 1.29 -18.39 0.83
CA ILE A 229 1.13 -17.75 2.13
C ILE A 229 1.76 -18.62 3.22
N ARG A 230 2.68 -18.03 4.00
CA ARG A 230 3.27 -18.67 5.17
C ARG A 230 2.49 -18.31 6.43
N LEU A 231 2.19 -19.31 7.26
CA LEU A 231 1.58 -19.06 8.57
C LEU A 231 2.65 -18.62 9.57
N ALA A 232 2.30 -17.62 10.35
CA ALA A 232 3.06 -17.11 11.48
C ALA A 232 2.28 -17.30 12.78
N SER A 233 3.01 -17.49 13.88
CA SER A 233 2.42 -17.63 15.20
C SER A 233 3.14 -16.76 16.22
N ASP A 234 2.40 -16.35 17.25
CA ASP A 234 2.98 -15.88 18.50
C ASP A 234 3.70 -17.00 19.24
N MET A 235 4.73 -16.61 19.97
CA MET A 235 5.39 -17.38 21.01
C MET A 235 5.60 -16.46 22.22
N VAL A 236 5.14 -16.88 23.39
CA VAL A 236 5.28 -16.18 24.67
C VAL A 236 6.30 -16.93 25.54
N PRO A 237 7.60 -16.63 25.42
CA PRO A 237 8.66 -17.38 26.09
C PRO A 237 8.88 -16.96 27.56
N ASN A 238 8.29 -15.84 27.99
CA ASN A 238 8.58 -15.23 29.29
C ASN A 238 7.75 -15.81 30.45
N HIS A 239 6.50 -16.17 30.19
CA HIS A 239 5.55 -16.61 31.22
C HIS A 239 4.57 -17.64 30.64
N THR A 240 3.84 -18.33 31.54
CA THR A 240 2.65 -19.12 31.18
C THR A 240 1.41 -18.50 31.82
N GLY A 241 0.21 -19.04 31.55
CA GLY A 241 -0.95 -18.71 32.37
C GLY A 241 -0.78 -19.16 33.83
N VAL A 242 -1.47 -18.50 34.77
CA VAL A 242 -1.44 -18.89 36.20
C VAL A 242 -1.89 -20.34 36.42
N TYR A 243 -2.77 -20.85 35.56
CA TYR A 243 -3.09 -22.26 35.47
C TYR A 243 -2.56 -22.81 34.14
N SER A 244 -1.42 -23.49 34.20
CA SER A 244 -0.75 -24.09 33.05
C SER A 244 -0.25 -25.48 33.35
N LYS A 245 0.09 -26.24 32.31
CA LYS A 245 0.70 -27.56 32.46
C LYS A 245 1.98 -27.51 33.30
N TRP A 246 2.82 -26.51 33.08
CA TRP A 246 4.06 -26.33 33.83
C TRP A 246 3.83 -25.97 35.30
N ILE A 247 2.81 -25.19 35.66
CA ILE A 247 2.48 -24.91 37.07
C ILE A 247 2.07 -26.18 37.84
N ILE A 248 1.42 -27.12 37.15
CA ILE A 248 0.98 -28.40 37.72
C ILE A 248 2.16 -29.36 37.85
N GLU A 249 2.90 -29.56 36.75
CA GLU A 249 3.90 -30.61 36.62
C GLU A 249 5.31 -30.19 37.10
N ASN A 250 5.69 -28.92 36.91
CA ASN A 250 7.04 -28.40 37.16
C ASN A 250 6.98 -27.02 37.85
N PRO A 251 6.39 -26.89 39.05
CA PRO A 251 6.24 -25.61 39.75
C PRO A 251 7.58 -24.93 40.07
N GLU A 252 8.68 -25.68 40.08
CA GLU A 252 10.04 -25.17 40.23
C GLU A 252 10.51 -24.32 39.06
N TYR A 253 9.86 -24.36 37.90
CA TYR A 253 10.23 -23.53 36.74
C TYR A 253 9.96 -22.04 36.94
N PHE A 254 9.18 -21.67 37.96
CA PHE A 254 8.70 -20.31 38.15
C PHE A 254 9.45 -19.56 39.25
N ILE A 255 9.52 -18.24 39.10
CA ILE A 255 10.04 -17.37 40.15
C ILE A 255 9.06 -17.39 41.32
N GLN A 256 9.55 -17.77 42.49
CA GLN A 256 8.70 -18.00 43.65
C GLN A 256 9.42 -17.74 44.97
N ALA A 257 8.63 -17.46 46.00
CA ALA A 257 9.06 -17.31 47.39
C ALA A 257 8.39 -18.39 48.27
N PRO A 258 9.11 -18.88 49.31
CA PRO A 258 8.54 -19.85 50.26
C PRO A 258 7.54 -19.22 51.23
N GLN A 259 7.53 -17.89 51.36
CA GLN A 259 6.62 -17.14 52.22
C GLN A 259 6.05 -15.95 51.43
N SER A 260 4.90 -15.44 51.88
CA SER A 260 4.30 -14.25 51.25
C SER A 260 5.29 -13.08 51.34
N PRO A 261 5.63 -12.42 50.22
CA PRO A 261 6.55 -11.28 50.22
C PRO A 261 6.00 -10.09 51.01
N PHE A 262 4.67 -9.98 51.11
CA PHE A 262 4.00 -8.92 51.84
C PHE A 262 3.18 -9.50 53.00
N PRO A 263 3.39 -9.05 54.25
CA PRO A 263 2.64 -9.51 55.41
C PRO A 263 1.13 -9.22 55.33
N GLY A 264 0.73 -8.19 54.57
CA GLY A 264 -0.67 -7.78 54.42
C GLY A 264 -1.47 -8.59 53.40
N TYR A 265 -0.81 -9.42 52.58
CA TYR A 265 -1.48 -10.17 51.52
C TYR A 265 -2.38 -11.27 52.07
N GLN A 266 -3.58 -11.36 51.51
CA GLN A 266 -4.57 -12.36 51.86
C GLN A 266 -5.00 -13.14 50.62
N PHE A 267 -5.23 -14.44 50.77
CA PHE A 267 -5.54 -15.36 49.66
C PHE A 267 -6.81 -16.15 49.97
N ASN A 268 -7.88 -15.43 50.34
CA ASN A 268 -9.18 -16.03 50.66
C ASN A 268 -10.09 -16.12 49.42
N GLY A 269 -9.65 -15.56 48.29
CA GLY A 269 -10.32 -15.62 47.00
C GLY A 269 -10.56 -17.03 46.45
N PRO A 270 -11.32 -17.13 45.35
CA PRO A 270 -11.72 -18.41 44.78
C PRO A 270 -10.53 -19.18 44.19
N ASN A 271 -10.60 -20.51 44.25
CA ASN A 271 -9.65 -21.36 43.53
C ASN A 271 -9.84 -21.21 42.01
N LEU A 272 -8.75 -20.89 41.32
CA LEU A 272 -8.69 -20.69 39.88
C LEU A 272 -8.22 -21.94 39.11
N SER A 273 -7.66 -22.94 39.79
CA SER A 273 -7.23 -24.20 39.19
C SER A 273 -8.41 -25.15 38.99
N SER A 274 -8.44 -25.84 37.84
CA SER A 274 -9.38 -26.94 37.58
C SER A 274 -8.82 -28.32 37.96
N HIS A 275 -7.56 -28.40 38.42
CA HIS A 275 -6.95 -29.65 38.87
C HIS A 275 -7.48 -30.03 40.28
N PRO A 276 -7.80 -31.31 40.56
CA PRO A 276 -8.40 -31.72 41.83
C PRO A 276 -7.49 -31.47 43.05
N ASP A 277 -6.17 -31.64 42.85
CA ASP A 277 -5.17 -31.59 43.92
C ASP A 277 -4.44 -30.25 44.08
N ILE A 278 -4.53 -29.35 43.10
CA ILE A 278 -3.77 -28.09 43.10
C ILE A 278 -4.74 -26.94 43.24
N GLU A 279 -4.53 -26.08 44.24
CA GLU A 279 -5.24 -24.81 44.37
C GLU A 279 -4.37 -23.65 43.92
N ILE A 280 -4.99 -22.68 43.26
CA ILE A 280 -4.36 -21.45 42.81
C ILE A 280 -5.27 -20.28 43.21
N ARG A 281 -4.72 -19.32 43.95
CA ARG A 281 -5.47 -18.17 44.46
C ARG A 281 -4.68 -16.88 44.25
N ILE A 282 -5.32 -15.88 43.65
CA ILE A 282 -4.76 -14.52 43.54
C ILE A 282 -5.03 -13.77 44.84
N GLU A 283 -4.16 -12.82 45.16
CA GLU A 283 -4.30 -11.94 46.32
C GLU A 283 -5.62 -11.13 46.25
N ASP A 284 -6.29 -11.01 47.40
CA ASP A 284 -7.66 -10.49 47.50
C ASP A 284 -7.79 -9.02 47.06
N GLY A 285 -6.77 -8.20 47.32
CA GLY A 285 -6.62 -6.81 46.92
C GLY A 285 -6.72 -6.56 45.42
N TYR A 286 -6.41 -7.55 44.58
CA TYR A 286 -6.65 -7.49 43.13
C TYR A 286 -8.14 -7.30 42.81
N TYR A 287 -9.01 -8.07 43.45
CA TYR A 287 -10.46 -8.03 43.18
C TYR A 287 -11.11 -6.77 43.72
N SER A 288 -10.64 -6.25 44.86
CA SER A 288 -11.07 -4.97 45.42
C SER A 288 -10.41 -3.76 44.77
N LYS A 289 -9.46 -3.95 43.84
CA LYS A 289 -8.66 -2.90 43.19
C LYS A 289 -7.91 -2.01 44.19
N THR A 290 -7.51 -2.59 45.31
CA THR A 290 -6.75 -1.93 46.38
C THR A 290 -5.26 -2.22 46.30
N ASP A 291 -4.86 -3.33 45.66
CA ASP A 291 -3.47 -3.72 45.44
C ASP A 291 -3.31 -4.30 44.02
N ALA A 292 -2.06 -4.33 43.54
CA ALA A 292 -1.69 -4.85 42.23
C ALA A 292 -1.46 -6.38 42.24
N ALA A 293 -1.43 -7.01 43.42
CA ALA A 293 -1.23 -8.45 43.61
C ALA A 293 0.02 -8.97 42.89
N VAL A 294 1.20 -8.77 43.50
CA VAL A 294 2.50 -9.10 42.89
C VAL A 294 2.75 -10.61 42.75
N VAL A 295 2.11 -11.41 43.62
CA VAL A 295 2.22 -12.87 43.63
C VAL A 295 0.85 -13.53 43.76
N PHE A 296 0.76 -14.79 43.35
CA PHE A 296 -0.37 -15.68 43.65
C PHE A 296 0.09 -16.88 44.48
N GLN A 297 -0.84 -17.46 45.25
CA GLN A 297 -0.59 -18.62 46.08
C GLN A 297 -0.93 -19.92 45.33
N ARG A 298 0.01 -20.87 45.33
CA ARG A 298 -0.19 -22.26 44.89
C ARG A 298 -0.15 -23.18 46.10
N ILE A 299 -1.14 -24.07 46.21
CA ILE A 299 -1.22 -25.09 47.27
C ILE A 299 -1.31 -26.47 46.62
N ASP A 300 -0.38 -27.37 46.94
CA ASP A 300 -0.52 -28.78 46.61
C ASP A 300 -1.20 -29.52 47.77
N ARG A 301 -2.45 -29.94 47.58
CA ARG A 301 -3.24 -30.62 48.61
C ARG A 301 -2.69 -31.99 48.99
N ARG A 302 -1.88 -32.61 48.12
CA ARG A 302 -1.30 -33.94 48.37
C ARG A 302 -0.17 -33.87 49.39
N THR A 303 0.64 -32.80 49.33
CA THR A 303 1.84 -32.63 50.17
C THR A 303 1.66 -31.56 51.25
N GLY A 304 0.69 -30.66 51.09
CA GLY A 304 0.55 -29.45 51.91
C GLY A 304 1.55 -28.34 51.55
N ASP A 305 2.29 -28.47 50.44
CA ASP A 305 3.27 -27.48 50.00
C ASP A 305 2.58 -26.20 49.53
N VAL A 306 2.96 -25.07 50.13
CA VAL A 306 2.43 -23.74 49.80
C VAL A 306 3.56 -22.90 49.22
N ARG A 307 3.35 -22.33 48.04
CA ARG A 307 4.31 -21.48 47.32
C ARG A 307 3.65 -20.19 46.88
N TYR A 308 4.44 -19.11 46.85
CA TYR A 308 4.00 -17.81 46.36
C TYR A 308 4.76 -17.52 45.06
N ILE A 309 4.05 -17.55 43.94
CA ILE A 309 4.64 -17.45 42.59
C ILE A 309 4.40 -16.05 42.05
N TYR A 310 5.42 -15.46 41.43
CA TYR A 310 5.31 -14.12 40.85
C TYR A 310 4.56 -14.14 39.51
N HIS A 311 3.74 -13.12 39.31
CA HIS A 311 3.11 -12.86 38.03
C HIS A 311 4.12 -12.33 37.01
N GLY A 312 3.87 -12.51 35.71
CA GLY A 312 4.69 -11.90 34.66
C GLY A 312 4.68 -10.38 34.76
N ASN A 313 5.83 -9.75 34.53
CA ASN A 313 5.98 -8.30 34.65
C ASN A 313 7.13 -7.80 33.73
N ASP A 314 6.96 -6.62 33.16
CA ASP A 314 7.90 -5.91 32.28
C ASP A 314 8.67 -4.78 32.98
N GLY A 315 8.52 -4.63 34.29
CA GLY A 315 9.08 -3.54 35.10
C GLY A 315 8.09 -2.40 35.36
N THR A 316 6.78 -2.64 35.15
CA THR A 316 5.73 -1.72 35.52
C THR A 316 5.12 -2.08 36.88
N ASN A 317 4.49 -1.11 37.55
CA ASN A 317 3.88 -1.32 38.87
C ASN A 317 2.69 -2.30 38.84
N MET A 318 2.13 -2.60 37.66
CA MET A 318 0.98 -3.50 37.48
C MET A 318 1.45 -4.78 36.78
N PRO A 319 1.54 -5.92 37.47
CA PRO A 319 1.89 -7.18 36.84
C PRO A 319 0.75 -7.72 35.95
N TRP A 320 1.07 -8.68 35.08
CA TRP A 320 0.08 -9.42 34.31
C TRP A 320 -0.54 -10.53 35.18
N ASN A 321 -1.56 -10.19 35.97
CA ASN A 321 -2.12 -11.04 37.03
C ASN A 321 -2.73 -12.39 36.58
N ASP A 322 -2.92 -12.63 35.29
CA ASP A 322 -3.34 -13.92 34.75
C ASP A 322 -2.18 -14.79 34.23
N THR A 323 -0.93 -14.38 34.49
CA THR A 323 0.29 -15.08 34.08
C THR A 323 1.19 -15.46 35.26
N ALA A 324 2.11 -16.39 35.03
CA ALA A 324 3.12 -16.86 35.98
C ALA A 324 4.52 -16.79 35.35
N GLN A 325 5.44 -16.08 36.02
CA GLN A 325 6.76 -15.76 35.50
C GLN A 325 7.74 -16.95 35.57
N LEU A 326 8.41 -17.25 34.45
CA LEU A 326 9.46 -18.28 34.40
C LEU A 326 10.79 -17.78 34.98
N ASP A 327 11.50 -18.67 35.66
CA ASP A 327 12.82 -18.43 36.22
C ASP A 327 13.92 -18.81 35.21
N MET A 328 14.27 -17.85 34.36
CA MET A 328 15.32 -18.00 33.36
C MET A 328 16.73 -18.03 33.96
N LEU A 329 16.90 -17.87 35.27
CA LEU A 329 18.20 -18.08 35.94
C LEU A 329 18.56 -19.57 35.94
N LYS A 330 17.57 -20.47 35.88
CA LYS A 330 17.75 -21.92 35.84
C LYS A 330 18.03 -22.42 34.43
N HIS A 331 19.11 -23.18 34.26
CA HIS A 331 19.49 -23.74 32.95
C HIS A 331 18.43 -24.68 32.38
N GLU A 332 17.83 -25.53 33.21
CA GLU A 332 16.77 -26.46 32.80
C GLU A 332 15.54 -25.74 32.22
N VAL A 333 15.14 -24.61 32.82
CA VAL A 333 14.03 -23.78 32.34
C VAL A 333 14.37 -23.17 30.99
N ARG A 334 15.58 -22.62 30.82
CA ARG A 334 16.04 -22.10 29.53
C ARG A 334 15.99 -23.17 28.44
N GLN A 335 16.45 -24.39 28.72
CA GLN A 335 16.39 -25.50 27.76
C GLN A 335 14.95 -25.94 27.46
N ALA A 336 14.07 -25.99 28.47
CA ALA A 336 12.66 -26.32 28.27
C ALA A 336 11.96 -25.29 27.36
N VAL A 337 12.23 -23.99 27.56
CA VAL A 337 11.71 -22.93 26.70
C VAL A 337 12.27 -23.05 25.29
N ILE A 338 13.59 -23.26 25.11
CA ILE A 338 14.18 -23.46 23.78
C ILE A 338 13.52 -24.64 23.07
N ASN A 339 13.37 -25.79 23.73
CA ASN A 339 12.73 -26.96 23.13
C ASN A 339 11.29 -26.65 22.69
N LYS A 340 10.56 -25.87 23.49
CA LYS A 340 9.21 -25.42 23.13
C LYS A 340 9.21 -24.48 21.92
N ILE A 341 10.18 -23.55 21.82
CA ILE A 341 10.38 -22.71 20.63
C ILE A 341 10.61 -23.58 19.39
N PHE A 342 11.43 -24.61 19.49
CA PHE A 342 11.67 -25.56 18.40
C PHE A 342 10.41 -26.32 18.00
N ASP A 343 9.59 -26.73 18.96
CA ASP A 343 8.30 -27.37 18.66
C ASP A 343 7.34 -26.42 17.92
N VAL A 344 7.35 -25.13 18.25
CA VAL A 344 6.61 -24.11 17.49
C VAL A 344 7.21 -23.90 16.10
N ALA A 345 8.54 -23.86 15.98
CA ALA A 345 9.26 -23.70 14.70
C ALA A 345 9.01 -24.86 13.72
N LYS A 346 8.78 -26.07 14.22
CA LYS A 346 8.38 -27.23 13.39
C LYS A 346 7.03 -27.03 12.70
N ARG A 347 6.15 -26.21 13.29
CA ARG A 347 4.83 -25.90 12.75
C ARG A 347 4.91 -24.67 11.85
N PHE A 348 5.43 -23.55 12.37
CA PHE A 348 5.36 -22.24 11.72
C PHE A 348 6.69 -21.83 11.08
N SER A 349 6.62 -21.24 9.89
CA SER A 349 7.80 -20.69 9.20
C SER A 349 8.22 -19.34 9.76
N ILE A 350 7.33 -18.66 10.49
CA ILE A 350 7.56 -17.35 11.08
C ILE A 350 7.09 -17.40 12.53
N ILE A 351 7.95 -16.94 13.45
CA ILE A 351 7.64 -16.88 14.87
C ILE A 351 7.82 -15.45 15.34
N ARG A 352 6.76 -14.88 15.93
CA ARG A 352 6.81 -13.58 16.62
C ARG A 352 6.94 -13.84 18.11
N PHE A 353 8.02 -13.36 18.70
CA PHE A 353 8.26 -13.45 20.14
C PHE A 353 7.69 -12.23 20.85
N ASP A 354 6.79 -12.50 21.78
CA ASP A 354 6.17 -11.49 22.66
C ASP A 354 7.16 -11.02 23.74
N ALA A 355 7.15 -9.72 24.00
CA ALA A 355 7.94 -9.04 25.04
C ALA A 355 9.40 -9.53 25.11
N ALA A 356 10.06 -9.73 23.96
CA ALA A 356 11.34 -10.42 23.87
C ALA A 356 12.46 -9.72 24.67
N MET A 357 12.35 -8.39 24.85
CA MET A 357 13.29 -7.60 25.65
C MET A 357 13.36 -8.02 27.12
N THR A 358 12.29 -8.58 27.68
CA THR A 358 12.24 -9.02 29.09
C THR A 358 13.16 -10.21 29.37
N LEU A 359 13.49 -10.98 28.34
CA LEU A 359 14.33 -12.18 28.42
C LEU A 359 15.81 -11.93 28.10
N VAL A 360 16.16 -10.72 27.67
CA VAL A 360 17.57 -10.37 27.48
C VAL A 360 18.24 -10.42 28.83
N LYS A 361 19.41 -11.08 28.91
CA LYS A 361 20.14 -11.33 30.16
C LYS A 361 20.25 -10.09 31.06
N LYS A 362 20.57 -8.93 30.49
CA LYS A 362 20.70 -7.66 31.22
C LYS A 362 19.38 -7.18 31.85
N HIS A 363 18.26 -7.36 31.16
CA HIS A 363 16.94 -6.95 31.65
C HIS A 363 16.35 -7.95 32.61
N PHE A 364 16.54 -9.23 32.34
CA PHE A 364 16.16 -10.28 33.26
C PHE A 364 16.86 -10.10 34.62
N ALA A 365 18.16 -9.77 34.61
CA ALA A 365 18.90 -9.39 35.82
C ALA A 365 18.27 -8.18 36.51
N ARG A 366 18.09 -7.06 35.80
CA ARG A 366 17.53 -5.82 36.37
C ARG A 366 16.15 -6.03 37.01
N LEU A 367 15.26 -6.76 36.33
CA LEU A 367 13.87 -6.94 36.76
C LEU A 367 13.76 -7.90 37.95
N TRP A 368 14.41 -9.07 37.86
CA TRP A 368 14.16 -10.18 38.79
C TRP A 368 15.26 -10.41 39.81
N TYR A 369 16.50 -10.01 39.53
CA TYR A 369 17.68 -10.21 40.36
C TYR A 369 18.57 -8.95 40.34
N PRO A 370 18.04 -7.78 40.76
CA PRO A 370 18.73 -6.50 40.60
C PRO A 370 20.09 -6.49 41.28
N SER A 371 21.00 -5.64 40.81
CA SER A 371 22.26 -5.43 41.52
C SER A 371 22.02 -4.63 42.80
N PRO A 372 22.75 -4.89 43.88
CA PRO A 372 22.61 -4.13 45.12
C PRO A 372 23.06 -2.70 44.87
N GLY A 373 22.19 -1.76 45.18
CA GLY A 373 22.42 -0.35 45.01
C GLY A 373 21.87 0.24 43.70
N SER A 374 21.22 -0.55 42.84
CA SER A 374 20.54 -0.02 41.64
C SER A 374 19.05 0.26 41.85
N GLY A 375 18.45 -0.22 42.96
CA GLY A 375 17.00 -0.35 43.10
C GLY A 375 16.46 -1.62 42.43
N GLY A 376 15.23 -2.03 42.77
CA GLY A 376 14.49 -3.06 42.04
C GLY A 376 13.25 -2.49 41.36
N ASP A 377 12.98 -2.95 40.14
CA ASP A 377 11.81 -2.52 39.36
C ASP A 377 10.54 -3.29 39.78
N ILE A 378 10.70 -4.52 40.28
CA ILE A 378 9.61 -5.39 40.70
C ILE A 378 9.56 -5.39 42.23
N PRO A 379 8.41 -5.04 42.84
CA PRO A 379 8.27 -5.01 44.29
C PRO A 379 8.68 -6.34 44.95
N SER A 380 9.40 -6.26 46.08
CA SER A 380 9.97 -7.39 46.85
C SER A 380 11.16 -8.10 46.20
N ARG A 381 11.59 -7.73 44.99
CA ARG A 381 12.74 -8.38 44.33
C ARG A 381 14.09 -7.81 44.77
N SER A 382 14.14 -6.62 45.38
CA SER A 382 15.35 -6.11 46.03
C SER A 382 15.95 -7.07 47.07
N ASP A 383 15.11 -7.84 47.78
CA ASP A 383 15.57 -8.84 48.77
C ASP A 383 16.35 -10.00 48.12
N PHE A 384 16.11 -10.25 46.83
CA PHE A 384 16.76 -11.30 46.04
C PHE A 384 17.86 -10.74 45.13
N SER A 385 18.32 -9.50 45.39
CA SER A 385 19.41 -8.89 44.63
C SER A 385 20.68 -9.74 44.69
N MET A 386 21.44 -9.72 43.59
CA MET A 386 22.60 -10.57 43.39
C MET A 386 23.76 -9.78 42.78
N ARG A 387 25.00 -10.14 43.12
CA ARG A 387 26.19 -9.61 42.44
C ARG A 387 26.20 -10.05 40.97
N GLN A 388 26.57 -9.14 40.07
CA GLN A 388 26.63 -9.41 38.63
C GLN A 388 27.48 -10.65 38.29
N SER A 389 28.63 -10.84 38.94
CA SER A 389 29.50 -12.01 38.70
C SER A 389 28.85 -13.35 39.04
N VAL A 390 28.00 -13.38 40.08
CA VAL A 390 27.26 -14.60 40.48
C VAL A 390 26.10 -14.84 39.50
N PHE A 391 25.41 -13.78 39.10
CA PHE A 391 24.36 -13.87 38.09
C PHE A 391 24.92 -14.37 36.76
N ASP A 392 26.06 -13.84 36.32
CA ASP A 392 26.74 -14.26 35.09
C ASP A 392 27.20 -15.72 35.14
N ALA A 393 27.58 -16.23 36.31
CA ALA A 393 27.92 -17.65 36.47
C ALA A 393 26.69 -18.57 36.30
N LEU A 394 25.51 -18.14 36.74
CA LEU A 394 24.26 -18.90 36.63
C LEU A 394 23.58 -18.75 35.25
N PHE A 395 23.77 -17.60 34.62
CA PHE A 395 23.27 -17.25 33.30
C PHE A 395 24.45 -16.87 32.38
N PRO A 396 25.29 -17.82 31.95
CA PRO A 396 26.55 -17.52 31.25
C PRO A 396 26.34 -16.94 29.85
N ASN A 397 25.51 -17.60 29.05
CA ASN A 397 25.25 -17.22 27.65
C ASN A 397 24.00 -16.36 27.52
N GLU A 398 23.95 -15.51 26.52
CA GLU A 398 22.74 -14.76 26.18
C GLU A 398 21.68 -15.69 25.56
N PHE A 399 20.48 -15.72 26.14
CA PHE A 399 19.43 -16.68 25.80
C PHE A 399 19.02 -16.58 24.32
N TRP A 400 18.78 -15.36 23.85
CA TRP A 400 18.36 -15.14 22.47
C TRP A 400 19.44 -15.50 21.46
N ARG A 401 20.71 -15.28 21.80
CA ARG A 401 21.83 -15.67 20.94
C ARG A 401 21.86 -17.20 20.77
N GLU A 402 21.70 -17.94 21.86
CA GLU A 402 21.61 -19.40 21.84
C GLU A 402 20.43 -19.89 21.00
N VAL A 403 19.24 -19.29 21.17
CA VAL A 403 18.05 -19.62 20.37
C VAL A 403 18.32 -19.41 18.88
N VAL A 404 18.83 -18.24 18.50
CA VAL A 404 19.06 -17.90 17.09
C VAL A 404 20.13 -18.79 16.47
N ASP A 405 21.25 -19.04 17.16
CA ASP A 405 22.33 -19.89 16.64
C ASP A 405 21.85 -21.32 16.39
N ARG A 406 21.07 -21.88 17.32
CA ARG A 406 20.53 -23.23 17.18
C ARG A 406 19.47 -23.30 16.08
N ILE A 407 18.55 -22.33 16.00
CA ILE A 407 17.55 -22.28 14.93
C ILE A 407 18.23 -22.13 13.57
N ASN A 408 19.25 -21.29 13.44
CA ASN A 408 19.95 -21.13 12.17
C ASN A 408 20.72 -22.40 11.77
N ALA A 409 21.22 -23.18 12.73
CA ALA A 409 21.90 -24.45 12.46
C ALA A 409 20.92 -25.59 12.09
N GLU A 410 19.79 -25.69 12.78
CA GLU A 410 18.87 -26.84 12.67
C GLU A 410 17.66 -26.56 11.76
N MET A 411 17.21 -25.31 11.68
CA MET A 411 15.99 -24.84 11.00
C MET A 411 16.20 -23.48 10.30
N PRO A 412 17.13 -23.35 9.34
CA PRO A 412 17.52 -22.07 8.73
C PRO A 412 16.38 -21.37 7.95
N GLU A 413 15.31 -22.08 7.63
CA GLU A 413 14.13 -21.55 6.94
C GLU A 413 13.07 -20.98 7.91
N THR A 414 13.40 -20.78 9.19
CA THR A 414 12.51 -20.16 10.18
C THR A 414 12.87 -18.68 10.39
N LEU A 415 11.95 -17.78 10.05
CA LEU A 415 12.10 -16.35 10.33
C LEU A 415 11.68 -16.05 11.77
N LEU A 416 12.59 -15.44 12.51
CA LEU A 416 12.39 -15.04 13.90
C LEU A 416 12.19 -13.53 14.00
N LEU A 417 11.08 -13.13 14.61
CA LEU A 417 10.68 -11.74 14.78
C LEU A 417 10.60 -11.44 16.29
N ALA A 418 11.29 -10.39 16.74
CA ALA A 418 11.19 -9.90 18.11
C ALA A 418 10.26 -8.70 18.20
N GLU A 419 9.27 -8.77 19.08
CA GLU A 419 8.77 -7.57 19.72
C GLU A 419 9.77 -7.15 20.80
N ALA A 420 10.53 -6.10 20.51
CA ALA A 420 11.42 -5.49 21.48
C ALA A 420 11.26 -3.97 21.43
N PHE A 421 11.27 -3.36 22.60
CA PHE A 421 11.24 -1.91 22.78
C PHE A 421 12.50 -1.46 23.54
N TRP A 422 12.54 -0.19 23.97
CA TRP A 422 13.61 0.39 24.79
C TRP A 422 14.94 0.66 24.05
N LEU A 423 14.88 1.06 22.77
CA LEU A 423 16.07 1.41 21.96
C LEU A 423 17.04 0.23 21.76
N MET A 424 16.54 -1.00 21.87
CA MET A 424 17.32 -2.23 21.74
C MET A 424 17.25 -2.86 20.36
N GLU A 425 16.58 -2.22 19.41
CA GLU A 425 16.30 -2.80 18.11
C GLU A 425 17.61 -3.19 17.42
N GLY A 426 18.59 -2.28 17.42
CA GLY A 426 19.93 -2.53 16.93
C GLY A 426 20.61 -3.71 17.64
N TYR A 427 20.49 -3.82 18.96
CA TYR A 427 21.07 -4.93 19.74
C TYR A 427 20.45 -6.28 19.36
N PHE A 428 19.12 -6.35 19.21
CA PHE A 428 18.41 -7.57 18.82
C PHE A 428 18.83 -8.08 17.44
N VAL A 429 18.95 -7.20 16.46
CA VAL A 429 19.29 -7.64 15.10
C VAL A 429 20.78 -7.82 14.90
N ARG A 430 21.60 -6.90 15.45
CA ARG A 430 23.05 -6.87 15.22
C ARG A 430 23.78 -7.87 16.11
N THR A 431 23.47 -7.93 17.40
CA THR A 431 24.21 -8.76 18.36
C THR A 431 23.51 -10.10 18.58
N LEU A 432 22.21 -10.09 18.85
CA LEU A 432 21.43 -11.31 19.10
C LEU A 432 21.07 -12.08 17.83
N GLY A 433 21.17 -11.43 16.66
CA GLY A 433 20.95 -12.05 15.36
C GLY A 433 19.47 -12.30 15.02
N MET A 434 18.54 -11.64 15.69
CA MET A 434 17.13 -11.75 15.33
C MET A 434 16.91 -11.29 13.88
N HIS A 435 16.08 -12.01 13.11
CA HIS A 435 15.88 -11.67 11.70
C HIS A 435 15.13 -10.35 11.56
N ARG A 436 14.10 -10.14 12.39
CA ARG A 436 13.27 -8.93 12.38
C ARG A 436 13.01 -8.41 13.78
N VAL A 437 12.84 -7.09 13.91
CA VAL A 437 12.50 -6.43 15.18
C VAL A 437 11.50 -5.29 14.95
N TYR A 438 10.57 -5.10 15.88
CA TYR A 438 9.58 -4.03 15.79
C TYR A 438 10.22 -2.63 15.72
N ASN A 439 9.60 -1.75 14.94
CA ASN A 439 9.98 -0.35 14.82
C ASN A 439 8.80 0.55 15.23
N SER A 440 8.57 0.70 16.54
CA SER A 440 7.51 1.58 17.04
C SER A 440 7.76 3.06 16.72
N ALA A 441 9.02 3.46 16.52
CA ALA A 441 9.38 4.81 16.11
C ALA A 441 8.75 5.18 14.76
N PHE A 442 8.61 4.23 13.83
CA PHE A 442 7.90 4.45 12.56
C PHE A 442 6.48 4.97 12.80
N MET A 443 5.69 4.26 13.60
CA MET A 443 4.30 4.61 13.86
C MET A 443 4.19 5.94 14.62
N HIS A 444 4.86 6.06 15.77
CA HIS A 444 4.70 7.23 16.63
C HIS A 444 5.26 8.52 16.02
N MET A 445 6.46 8.48 15.40
CA MET A 445 7.07 9.68 14.84
C MET A 445 6.30 10.18 13.61
N LEU A 446 5.84 9.28 12.74
CA LEU A 446 5.06 9.68 11.56
C LEU A 446 3.65 10.16 11.93
N LYS A 447 3.00 9.52 12.92
CA LYS A 447 1.72 9.97 13.46
C LYS A 447 1.82 11.39 14.02
N ASN A 448 2.82 11.63 14.86
CA ASN A 448 3.04 12.91 15.55
C ASN A 448 3.77 13.96 14.69
N GLU A 449 4.07 13.66 13.42
CA GLU A 449 4.80 14.55 12.49
C GLU A 449 6.17 14.99 13.02
N GLU A 450 6.83 14.11 13.78
CA GLU A 450 8.19 14.29 14.28
C GLU A 450 9.21 13.98 13.16
N ASN A 451 9.00 14.57 11.98
CA ASN A 451 9.70 14.22 10.74
C ASN A 451 11.22 14.36 10.85
N LYS A 452 11.68 15.40 11.56
CA LYS A 452 13.10 15.62 11.88
C LYS A 452 13.72 14.45 12.66
N LYS A 453 13.02 13.96 13.70
CA LYS A 453 13.48 12.83 14.52
C LYS A 453 13.55 11.55 13.69
N TYR A 454 12.54 11.32 12.85
CA TYR A 454 12.49 10.16 11.99
C TYR A 454 13.60 10.16 10.93
N ARG A 455 13.86 11.32 10.30
CA ARG A 455 15.01 11.52 9.42
C ARG A 455 16.32 11.18 10.13
N GLU A 456 16.55 11.74 11.31
CA GLU A 456 17.76 11.47 12.12
C GLU A 456 17.91 9.99 12.45
N LEU A 457 16.83 9.29 12.78
CA LEU A 457 16.84 7.85 13.03
C LEU A 457 17.33 7.07 11.81
N ILE A 458 16.80 7.37 10.62
CA ILE A 458 17.19 6.70 9.37
C ILE A 458 18.64 7.01 9.01
N THR A 459 19.05 8.28 9.04
CA THR A 459 20.42 8.68 8.67
C THR A 459 21.45 8.12 9.66
N ASN A 460 21.18 8.17 10.97
CA ASN A 460 22.06 7.58 11.98
C ASN A 460 22.22 6.07 11.77
N THR A 461 21.15 5.38 11.38
CA THR A 461 21.18 3.94 11.08
C THR A 461 22.00 3.66 9.82
N LEU A 462 21.82 4.42 8.75
CA LEU A 462 22.58 4.27 7.51
C LEU A 462 24.09 4.56 7.67
N GLU A 463 24.43 5.52 8.53
CA GLU A 463 25.83 5.86 8.82
C GLU A 463 26.51 4.86 9.76
N PHE A 464 25.74 4.19 10.64
CA PHE A 464 26.27 3.23 11.61
C PHE A 464 26.30 1.81 11.04
N GLU A 465 25.15 1.27 10.64
CA GLU A 465 24.99 -0.08 10.13
C GLU A 465 23.68 -0.20 9.32
N PRO A 466 23.72 -0.02 7.98
CA PRO A 466 22.53 -0.04 7.13
C PRO A 466 21.74 -1.36 7.20
N GLU A 467 22.41 -2.48 7.49
CA GLU A 467 21.78 -3.80 7.62
C GLU A 467 20.70 -3.87 8.71
N ILE A 468 20.69 -2.92 9.67
CA ILE A 468 19.63 -2.79 10.67
C ILE A 468 18.31 -2.36 10.00
N LEU A 469 18.36 -1.45 9.03
CA LEU A 469 17.17 -0.86 8.41
C LEU A 469 16.27 -1.93 7.76
N LYS A 470 16.86 -2.89 7.05
CA LYS A 470 16.10 -3.98 6.40
C LYS A 470 15.54 -5.02 7.37
N ARG A 471 15.87 -4.91 8.66
CA ARG A 471 15.38 -5.82 9.70
C ARG A 471 14.27 -5.22 10.55
N TYR A 472 13.91 -3.96 10.31
CA TYR A 472 12.75 -3.37 10.98
C TYR A 472 11.45 -3.96 10.46
N VAL A 473 10.51 -4.18 11.38
CA VAL A 473 9.10 -4.39 11.09
C VAL A 473 8.41 -3.04 11.18
N ASN A 474 8.03 -2.50 10.03
CA ASN A 474 7.31 -1.23 9.95
C ASN A 474 5.81 -1.52 9.95
N PHE A 475 5.07 -0.86 10.83
CA PHE A 475 3.63 -1.02 10.99
C PHE A 475 2.96 0.31 11.34
N MET A 476 1.70 0.48 10.94
CA MET A 476 0.88 1.63 11.32
C MET A 476 0.06 1.37 12.60
N SER A 477 -0.12 0.11 12.95
CA SER A 477 -0.81 -0.35 14.14
C SER A 477 -0.38 -1.78 14.43
N ASN A 478 -0.41 -2.17 15.70
CA ASN A 478 -0.24 -3.55 16.15
C ASN A 478 -1.44 -3.91 17.04
N PRO A 479 -1.58 -5.16 17.50
CA PRO A 479 -2.72 -5.58 18.32
C PRO A 479 -2.89 -4.81 19.65
N ASP A 480 -1.81 -4.26 20.20
CA ASP A 480 -1.80 -3.55 21.48
C ASP A 480 -2.07 -2.04 21.33
N GLU A 481 -2.00 -1.51 20.12
CA GLU A 481 -2.18 -0.09 19.78
C GLU A 481 -3.59 0.18 19.21
N GLU A 482 -3.95 1.45 19.12
CA GLU A 482 -5.17 1.86 18.41
C GLU A 482 -5.13 1.46 16.92
N THR A 483 -6.31 1.28 16.31
CA THR A 483 -6.40 0.91 14.89
C THR A 483 -5.77 1.98 13.99
N ALA A 484 -5.25 1.57 12.83
CA ALA A 484 -4.57 2.49 11.93
C ALA A 484 -5.46 3.67 11.50
N ILE A 485 -6.78 3.46 11.38
CA ILE A 485 -7.73 4.54 11.08
C ILE A 485 -7.92 5.49 12.25
N ASN A 486 -8.05 4.99 13.49
CA ASN A 486 -8.17 5.87 14.65
C ASN A 486 -6.90 6.70 14.85
N GLN A 487 -5.75 6.20 14.39
CA GLN A 487 -4.47 6.90 14.53
C GLN A 487 -4.16 7.87 13.39
N PHE A 488 -4.44 7.52 12.13
CA PHE A 488 -4.04 8.28 10.93
C PHE A 488 -5.21 8.83 10.11
N GLY A 489 -6.46 8.50 10.47
CA GLY A 489 -7.66 8.76 9.69
C GLY A 489 -7.77 7.85 8.47
N THR A 490 -8.61 8.24 7.51
CA THR A 490 -8.81 7.52 6.24
C THR A 490 -8.26 8.27 5.02
N GLY A 491 -7.82 9.52 5.20
CA GLY A 491 -7.36 10.40 4.12
C GLY A 491 -5.90 10.17 3.68
N ASP A 492 -5.32 11.19 3.05
CA ASP A 492 -4.01 11.08 2.40
C ASP A 492 -2.85 10.76 3.36
N LYS A 493 -2.94 11.19 4.63
CA LYS A 493 -1.93 10.86 5.66
C LYS A 493 -1.82 9.35 5.87
N TYR A 494 -2.95 8.65 5.96
CA TYR A 494 -2.97 7.19 6.10
C TYR A 494 -2.28 6.53 4.91
N PHE A 495 -2.63 6.89 3.67
CA PHE A 495 -2.05 6.27 2.48
C PHE A 495 -0.58 6.63 2.29
N GLY A 496 -0.18 7.86 2.59
CA GLY A 496 1.22 8.28 2.54
C GLY A 496 2.12 7.50 3.50
N VAL A 497 1.68 7.31 4.74
CA VAL A 497 2.39 6.46 5.71
C VAL A 497 2.35 4.99 5.30
N CYS A 498 1.25 4.50 4.72
CA CYS A 498 1.17 3.14 4.19
C CYS A 498 2.15 2.91 3.03
N VAL A 499 2.30 3.90 2.13
CA VAL A 499 3.31 3.89 1.06
C VAL A 499 4.71 3.81 1.66
N LEU A 500 5.04 4.63 2.66
CA LEU A 500 6.34 4.52 3.35
C LEU A 500 6.56 3.14 3.95
N MET A 501 5.55 2.59 4.64
CA MET A 501 5.61 1.27 5.25
C MET A 501 5.95 0.18 4.22
N CYS A 502 5.38 0.28 3.02
CA CYS A 502 5.58 -0.70 1.94
C CYS A 502 6.88 -0.51 1.15
N THR A 503 7.41 0.72 1.09
CA THR A 503 8.53 1.08 0.20
C THR A 503 9.87 1.26 0.91
N LEU A 504 9.88 1.37 2.24
CA LEU A 504 11.10 1.30 3.03
C LEU A 504 11.65 -0.15 3.12
N PRO A 505 12.98 -0.32 3.24
CA PRO A 505 13.56 -1.61 3.60
C PRO A 505 13.00 -2.10 4.93
N GLY A 506 12.79 -3.41 5.05
CA GLY A 506 12.17 -4.00 6.24
C GLY A 506 11.07 -5.00 5.94
N LEU A 507 10.24 -5.27 6.93
CA LEU A 507 9.03 -6.09 6.80
C LEU A 507 7.82 -5.18 7.03
N PRO A 508 6.96 -4.95 6.02
CA PRO A 508 5.67 -4.29 6.23
C PRO A 508 4.70 -5.23 6.93
N MET A 509 4.09 -4.77 8.02
CA MET A 509 3.06 -5.50 8.76
C MET A 509 1.74 -4.71 8.77
N PHE A 510 0.69 -5.35 8.25
CA PHE A 510 -0.68 -4.84 8.26
C PHE A 510 -1.44 -5.36 9.48
N ALA A 511 -2.17 -4.48 10.16
CA ALA A 511 -2.99 -4.83 11.31
C ALA A 511 -4.32 -5.48 10.90
N HIS A 512 -5.00 -6.10 11.86
CA HIS A 512 -6.34 -6.64 11.66
C HIS A 512 -7.30 -5.52 11.22
N GLY A 513 -7.89 -5.65 10.03
CA GLY A 513 -8.94 -4.74 9.58
C GLY A 513 -8.43 -3.44 8.96
N GLN A 514 -7.10 -3.29 8.84
CA GLN A 514 -6.47 -2.07 8.32
C GLN A 514 -6.89 -1.77 6.87
N VAL A 515 -6.94 -2.80 6.01
CA VAL A 515 -7.33 -2.63 4.60
C VAL A 515 -8.83 -2.39 4.46
N GLU A 516 -9.62 -3.12 5.25
CA GLU A 516 -11.08 -3.09 5.27
C GLU A 516 -11.65 -1.83 5.92
N GLY A 517 -10.83 -1.19 6.75
CA GLY A 517 -11.10 0.06 7.39
C GLY A 517 -11.92 -0.03 8.68
N LEU A 518 -11.63 -1.05 9.49
CA LEU A 518 -12.27 -1.27 10.79
C LEU A 518 -11.69 -0.34 11.86
N SER A 519 -12.56 0.18 12.74
CA SER A 519 -12.15 1.10 13.80
C SER A 519 -12.05 0.41 15.17
N GLU A 520 -12.73 -0.72 15.36
CA GLU A 520 -12.73 -1.48 16.60
C GLU A 520 -11.36 -2.12 16.86
N LYS A 521 -10.80 -1.85 18.05
CA LYS A 521 -9.57 -2.48 18.54
C LYS A 521 -9.91 -3.78 19.26
N TYR A 522 -9.31 -4.89 18.80
CA TYR A 522 -9.52 -6.21 19.39
C TYR A 522 -8.42 -6.56 20.40
N GLY A 523 -8.77 -6.56 21.68
CA GLY A 523 -7.92 -7.11 22.74
C GLY A 523 -7.77 -8.63 22.63
N MET A 524 -6.89 -9.20 23.46
CA MET A 524 -6.54 -10.63 23.45
C MET A 524 -7.68 -11.54 23.95
N GLU A 525 -8.73 -10.95 24.53
CA GLU A 525 -9.92 -11.59 25.11
C GLU A 525 -11.17 -11.55 24.23
N TYR A 526 -11.07 -11.01 23.02
CA TYR A 526 -12.22 -10.91 22.12
C TYR A 526 -12.48 -12.23 21.41
N GLN A 527 -13.74 -12.66 21.38
CA GLN A 527 -14.20 -13.83 20.62
C GLN A 527 -14.85 -13.46 19.29
N ARG A 528 -15.43 -12.26 19.20
CA ARG A 528 -16.16 -11.73 18.05
C ARG A 528 -16.01 -10.21 18.01
N ALA A 529 -16.31 -9.61 16.87
CA ALA A 529 -16.49 -8.17 16.81
C ALA A 529 -17.79 -7.79 17.54
N TYR A 530 -17.72 -6.81 18.44
CA TYR A 530 -18.93 -6.29 19.09
C TYR A 530 -19.66 -5.30 18.20
N HIS A 531 -18.92 -4.60 17.34
CA HIS A 531 -19.49 -3.67 16.38
C HIS A 531 -19.60 -4.35 15.01
N ASP A 532 -20.77 -4.22 14.38
CA ASP A 532 -20.95 -4.64 13.00
C ASP A 532 -20.59 -3.46 12.09
N GLU A 533 -19.29 -3.33 11.81
CA GLU A 533 -18.76 -2.24 10.99
C GLU A 533 -18.75 -2.65 9.50
N PRO A 534 -19.48 -1.94 8.62
CA PRO A 534 -19.40 -2.22 7.19
C PRO A 534 -18.00 -1.87 6.65
N GLN A 535 -17.48 -2.71 5.78
CA GLN A 535 -16.18 -2.46 5.13
C GLN A 535 -16.23 -1.20 4.27
N GLN A 536 -15.17 -0.39 4.33
CA GLN A 536 -15.08 0.84 3.56
C GLN A 536 -14.57 0.54 2.15
N GLN A 537 -15.49 0.28 1.20
CA GLN A 537 -15.15 -0.17 -0.15
C GLN A 537 -14.19 0.77 -0.89
N TRP A 538 -14.38 2.09 -0.78
CA TRP A 538 -13.50 3.08 -1.39
C TRP A 538 -12.05 3.00 -0.86
N LEU A 539 -11.88 2.67 0.42
CA LEU A 539 -10.57 2.50 1.07
C LEU A 539 -9.88 1.26 0.51
N ILE A 540 -10.62 0.15 0.38
CA ILE A 540 -10.14 -1.10 -0.23
C ILE A 540 -9.72 -0.83 -1.68
N ASP A 541 -10.54 -0.11 -2.46
CA ASP A 541 -10.24 0.17 -3.86
C ASP A 541 -9.03 1.09 -4.02
N LYS A 542 -8.84 2.04 -3.10
CA LYS A 542 -7.62 2.85 -3.06
C LYS A 542 -6.39 2.04 -2.66
N HIS A 543 -6.49 1.06 -1.75
CA HIS A 543 -5.39 0.11 -1.49
C HIS A 543 -5.06 -0.73 -2.73
N LYS A 544 -6.08 -1.22 -3.45
CA LYS A 544 -5.88 -1.96 -4.71
C LYS A 544 -5.14 -1.15 -5.76
N LYS A 545 -5.47 0.14 -5.88
CA LYS A 545 -4.84 1.04 -6.85
C LYS A 545 -3.43 1.44 -6.41
N ASP A 546 -3.28 1.92 -5.18
CA ASP A 546 -2.08 2.66 -4.77
C ASP A 546 -1.07 1.78 -4.00
N ILE A 547 -1.52 0.79 -3.23
CA ILE A 547 -0.66 0.03 -2.29
C ILE A 547 -0.29 -1.37 -2.79
N PHE A 548 -1.26 -2.17 -3.24
CA PHE A 548 -0.99 -3.57 -3.63
C PHE A 548 0.01 -3.73 -4.79
N PRO A 549 0.06 -2.83 -5.80
CA PRO A 549 1.13 -2.88 -6.81
C PRO A 549 2.54 -2.74 -6.21
N LEU A 550 2.69 -1.97 -5.12
CA LEU A 550 3.97 -1.82 -4.41
C LEU A 550 4.34 -3.11 -3.68
N LEU A 551 3.36 -3.78 -3.06
CA LEU A 551 3.55 -5.07 -2.40
C LEU A 551 3.93 -6.19 -3.39
N ALA A 552 3.32 -6.20 -4.58
CA ALA A 552 3.69 -7.13 -5.64
C ALA A 552 5.17 -6.96 -6.07
N LYS A 553 5.69 -5.74 -5.99
CA LYS A 553 7.10 -5.40 -6.24
C LYS A 553 7.94 -5.31 -4.96
N ARG A 554 7.58 -6.03 -3.88
CA ARG A 554 8.31 -5.99 -2.59
C ARG A 554 9.82 -6.19 -2.73
N TYR A 555 10.27 -7.00 -3.69
CA TYR A 555 11.69 -7.25 -3.98
C TYR A 555 12.48 -5.98 -4.34
N LEU A 556 11.84 -4.96 -4.90
CA LEU A 556 12.46 -3.70 -5.27
C LEU A 556 12.78 -2.82 -4.05
N PHE A 557 12.07 -3.05 -2.94
CA PHE A 557 12.12 -2.21 -1.75
C PHE A 557 12.76 -2.91 -0.55
N SER A 558 13.03 -4.22 -0.60
CA SER A 558 13.30 -5.02 0.61
C SER A 558 14.72 -4.88 1.12
N GLU A 559 15.68 -4.65 0.22
CA GLU A 559 17.09 -4.60 0.53
C GLU A 559 17.60 -3.16 0.71
N VAL A 560 18.71 -3.03 1.43
CA VAL A 560 19.37 -1.76 1.77
C VAL A 560 20.61 -1.45 0.91
N GLU A 561 21.10 -2.43 0.14
CA GLU A 561 22.31 -2.30 -0.69
C GLU A 561 22.26 -1.06 -1.59
N HIS A 562 21.16 -0.88 -2.31
CA HIS A 562 20.96 0.27 -3.19
C HIS A 562 19.95 1.29 -2.68
N PHE A 563 19.50 1.16 -1.44
CA PHE A 563 18.66 2.16 -0.79
C PHE A 563 19.47 3.43 -0.51
N ASN A 564 19.01 4.58 -0.97
CA ASN A 564 19.64 5.88 -0.71
C ASN A 564 18.61 6.91 -0.30
N TYR A 565 18.80 7.54 0.85
CA TYR A 565 17.91 8.54 1.43
C TYR A 565 18.44 9.96 1.16
N PHE A 566 17.59 10.88 0.72
CA PHE A 566 18.00 12.19 0.17
C PHE A 566 17.66 13.37 1.06
N ALA A 567 18.54 14.38 1.01
CA ALA A 567 18.28 15.68 1.61
C ALA A 567 17.34 16.50 0.71
N ALA A 568 16.09 16.67 1.16
CA ALA A 568 15.12 17.53 0.51
C ALA A 568 15.34 19.00 0.92
N HIS A 569 15.53 19.88 -0.06
CA HIS A 569 15.77 21.30 0.16
C HIS A 569 14.58 22.14 -0.30
N ARG A 570 14.21 23.16 0.46
CA ARG A 570 13.13 24.09 0.08
C ARG A 570 13.54 24.90 -1.16
N ASN A 571 12.57 25.16 -2.03
CA ASN A 571 12.81 25.80 -3.32
C ASN A 571 13.59 27.13 -3.16
N GLY A 572 14.66 27.30 -3.95
CA GLY A 572 15.49 28.50 -3.95
C GLY A 572 16.35 28.73 -2.70
N THR A 573 16.44 27.75 -1.78
CA THR A 573 17.23 27.88 -0.54
C THR A 573 18.05 26.62 -0.25
N ALA A 574 19.11 26.75 0.54
CA ALA A 574 19.85 25.61 1.09
C ALA A 574 19.22 25.05 2.39
N VAL A 575 18.00 25.46 2.72
CA VAL A 575 17.31 25.04 3.95
C VAL A 575 16.66 23.68 3.73
N LEU A 576 16.95 22.73 4.62
CA LEU A 576 16.33 21.41 4.60
C LEU A 576 14.82 21.50 4.88
N ASN A 577 14.06 20.70 4.14
CA ASN A 577 12.66 20.45 4.42
C ASN A 577 12.52 19.07 5.08
N GLU A 578 12.40 19.07 6.40
CA GLU A 578 12.26 17.84 7.19
C GLU A 578 10.97 17.07 6.87
N ASP A 579 9.95 17.77 6.37
CA ASP A 579 8.63 17.19 6.11
C ASP A 579 8.60 16.30 4.87
N VAL A 580 9.60 16.44 3.99
CA VAL A 580 9.68 15.67 2.73
C VAL A 580 10.69 14.54 2.88
N LEU A 581 10.18 13.33 2.87
CA LEU A 581 10.96 12.11 2.81
C LEU A 581 11.18 11.73 1.35
N ALA A 582 12.44 11.52 0.96
CA ALA A 582 12.81 11.17 -0.40
C ALA A 582 13.87 10.08 -0.41
N PHE A 583 13.63 9.00 -1.15
CA PHE A 583 14.60 7.93 -1.29
C PHE A 583 14.49 7.18 -2.62
N THR A 584 15.58 6.52 -2.97
CA THR A 584 15.66 5.64 -4.14
C THR A 584 16.01 4.23 -3.74
N ASN A 585 15.59 3.27 -4.56
CA ASN A 585 16.08 1.90 -4.49
C ASN A 585 16.18 1.30 -5.90
N ARG A 586 16.87 0.18 -6.03
CA ARG A 586 16.95 -0.59 -7.28
C ARG A 586 17.14 -2.08 -7.00
N SER A 587 16.65 -2.89 -7.93
CA SER A 587 16.84 -4.33 -7.94
C SER A 587 16.99 -4.79 -9.38
N GLY A 588 18.16 -5.31 -9.75
CA GLY A 588 18.48 -5.59 -11.14
C GLY A 588 18.43 -4.32 -12.01
N TYR A 589 17.57 -4.32 -13.03
CA TYR A 589 17.38 -3.16 -13.92
C TYR A 589 16.27 -2.21 -13.47
N GLU A 590 15.41 -2.64 -12.53
CA GLU A 590 14.32 -1.81 -12.02
C GLU A 590 14.83 -0.79 -11.01
N LYS A 591 14.29 0.43 -11.11
CA LYS A 591 14.69 1.61 -10.35
C LYS A 591 13.43 2.28 -9.82
N VAL A 592 13.52 2.89 -8.64
CA VAL A 592 12.40 3.62 -8.04
C VAL A 592 12.89 4.86 -7.30
N LEU A 593 12.08 5.92 -7.37
CA LEU A 593 12.17 7.11 -6.53
C LEU A 593 10.84 7.28 -5.81
N VAL A 594 10.87 7.39 -4.49
CA VAL A 594 9.71 7.64 -3.65
C VAL A 594 9.87 9.00 -3.00
N LEU A 595 8.83 9.83 -3.11
CA LEU A 595 8.71 11.12 -2.45
C LEU A 595 7.43 11.13 -1.62
N TYR A 596 7.49 11.67 -0.40
CA TYR A 596 6.32 11.83 0.44
C TYR A 596 6.46 13.06 1.34
N ASN A 597 5.39 13.86 1.43
CA ASN A 597 5.29 15.00 2.34
C ASN A 597 4.47 14.60 3.58
N ASN A 598 5.10 14.32 4.72
CA ASN A 598 4.38 13.95 5.96
C ASN A 598 3.91 15.19 6.75
N LYS A 599 3.30 16.15 6.05
CA LYS A 599 2.81 17.40 6.61
C LYS A 599 1.63 17.91 5.78
N TYR A 600 0.70 18.65 6.38
CA TYR A 600 -0.46 19.22 5.68
C TYR A 600 -0.08 20.37 4.74
N GLU A 601 0.95 21.15 5.07
CA GLU A 601 1.42 22.25 4.25
C GLU A 601 2.05 21.76 2.94
N ARG A 602 1.77 22.46 1.84
CA ARG A 602 2.39 22.18 0.54
C ARG A 602 3.90 22.41 0.61
N ALA A 603 4.67 21.46 0.09
CA ALA A 603 6.12 21.51 0.02
C ALA A 603 6.59 21.60 -1.45
N THR A 604 7.53 22.50 -1.73
CA THR A 604 8.22 22.60 -3.02
C THR A 604 9.72 22.71 -2.80
N GLY A 605 10.51 22.11 -3.70
CA GLY A 605 11.94 21.99 -3.48
C GLY A 605 12.68 21.13 -4.49
N LEU A 606 13.89 20.73 -4.12
CA LEU A 606 14.72 19.82 -4.90
C LEU A 606 15.44 18.79 -4.02
N ILE A 607 15.75 17.63 -4.61
CA ILE A 607 16.67 16.63 -4.07
C ILE A 607 17.86 16.48 -5.03
N LYS A 608 19.07 16.38 -4.49
CA LYS A 608 20.28 16.28 -5.32
C LYS A 608 21.26 15.23 -4.80
N GLU A 609 21.59 15.31 -3.52
CA GLU A 609 22.56 14.44 -2.86
C GLU A 609 21.91 13.62 -1.75
N SER A 610 22.36 12.38 -1.62
CA SER A 610 21.96 11.50 -0.52
C SER A 610 22.67 11.85 0.78
N TYR A 611 22.04 11.52 1.90
CA TYR A 611 22.75 11.43 3.16
C TYR A 611 23.86 10.37 3.08
N PRO A 612 24.93 10.50 3.89
CA PRO A 612 26.00 9.52 3.92
C PRO A 612 25.48 8.15 4.34
N LYS A 613 25.89 7.11 3.60
CA LYS A 613 25.60 5.71 3.93
C LYS A 613 26.91 4.92 4.04
N LEU A 614 27.00 4.01 5.00
CA LEU A 614 28.11 3.08 5.13
C LEU A 614 27.97 1.96 4.09
N TYR A 615 29.01 1.72 3.31
CA TYR A 615 29.03 0.65 2.31
C TYR A 615 29.86 -0.55 2.78
N ALA A 616 29.78 -1.67 2.05
CA ALA A 616 30.46 -2.93 2.40
C ALA A 616 32.00 -2.82 2.49
N ASP A 617 32.59 -1.80 1.85
CA ASP A 617 34.02 -1.47 1.97
C ASP A 617 34.37 -0.67 3.23
N GLY A 618 33.38 -0.39 4.09
CA GLY A 618 33.55 0.37 5.33
C GLY A 618 33.64 1.88 5.11
N MET A 619 33.45 2.39 3.89
CA MET A 619 33.51 3.83 3.61
C MET A 619 32.12 4.47 3.62
N LEU A 620 32.02 5.64 4.25
CA LEU A 620 30.83 6.50 4.16
C LEU A 620 30.85 7.27 2.85
N ARG A 621 29.77 7.16 2.07
CA ARG A 621 29.63 7.87 0.79
C ARG A 621 28.24 8.48 0.67
N SER A 622 28.20 9.67 0.08
CA SER A 622 26.99 10.30 -0.45
C SER A 622 26.97 10.15 -1.97
N LEU A 623 25.81 9.87 -2.53
CA LEU A 623 25.61 9.72 -3.97
C LEU A 623 24.72 10.85 -4.50
N ASN A 624 24.98 11.27 -5.73
CA ASN A 624 24.01 12.10 -6.45
C ASN A 624 22.83 11.26 -6.96
N ILE A 625 21.72 11.91 -7.34
CA ILE A 625 20.50 11.22 -7.77
C ILE A 625 20.72 10.30 -9.00
N ASN A 626 21.59 10.69 -9.94
CA ASN A 626 21.90 9.88 -11.13
C ASN A 626 22.69 8.62 -10.76
N GLU A 627 23.68 8.74 -9.88
CA GLU A 627 24.47 7.63 -9.37
C GLU A 627 23.61 6.66 -8.56
N ALA A 628 22.73 7.18 -7.71
CA ALA A 628 21.82 6.40 -6.88
C ALA A 628 20.81 5.60 -7.73
N LEU A 629 20.31 6.17 -8.82
CA LEU A 629 19.43 5.49 -9.79
C LEU A 629 20.21 4.71 -10.87
N GLY A 630 21.54 4.87 -10.97
CA GLY A 630 22.35 4.25 -12.02
C GLY A 630 21.96 4.72 -13.43
N LEU A 631 21.85 6.03 -13.63
CA LEU A 631 21.54 6.66 -14.93
C LEU A 631 22.82 7.01 -15.70
N ASN A 632 22.80 6.78 -17.01
CA ASN A 632 23.90 7.15 -17.90
C ASN A 632 23.80 8.62 -18.34
N VAL A 633 24.89 9.39 -18.22
CA VAL A 633 24.91 10.86 -18.40
C VAL A 633 25.43 11.28 -19.78
N GLN A 634 25.02 10.58 -20.84
CA GLN A 634 25.39 10.99 -22.21
C GLN A 634 24.35 11.96 -22.78
N ASN A 635 24.80 12.97 -23.55
CA ASN A 635 23.94 14.06 -24.04
C ASN A 635 22.76 13.63 -24.93
N GLN A 636 22.83 12.46 -25.56
CA GLN A 636 21.75 11.92 -26.43
C GLN A 636 20.85 10.91 -25.71
N ILE A 637 21.06 10.69 -24.41
CA ILE A 637 20.30 9.73 -23.62
C ILE A 637 19.27 10.46 -22.77
N PHE A 638 18.02 10.02 -22.87
CA PHE A 638 16.93 10.38 -21.99
C PHE A 638 16.44 9.14 -21.25
N TYR A 639 15.79 9.34 -20.12
CA TYR A 639 15.07 8.28 -19.43
C TYR A 639 13.60 8.63 -19.37
N ILE A 640 12.75 7.62 -19.52
CA ILE A 640 11.34 7.77 -19.21
C ILE A 640 11.04 6.98 -17.96
N CYS A 641 10.25 7.56 -17.06
CA CYS A 641 9.68 6.86 -15.92
C CYS A 641 8.19 7.15 -15.82
N LYS A 642 7.47 6.28 -15.13
CA LYS A 642 6.03 6.41 -14.89
C LYS A 642 5.78 6.80 -13.44
N GLU A 643 4.92 7.79 -13.23
CA GLU A 643 4.40 8.12 -11.90
C GLU A 643 3.21 7.20 -11.58
N HIS A 644 3.27 6.53 -10.43
CA HIS A 644 2.36 5.44 -10.06
C HIS A 644 0.90 5.87 -9.91
N VAL A 645 0.62 6.99 -9.23
CA VAL A 645 -0.75 7.38 -8.84
C VAL A 645 -1.53 7.98 -10.01
N SER A 646 -0.88 8.86 -10.78
CA SER A 646 -1.42 9.55 -11.94
C SER A 646 -1.29 8.75 -13.24
N GLY A 647 -0.36 7.80 -13.30
CA GLY A 647 -0.06 7.02 -14.49
C GLY A 647 0.69 7.78 -15.58
N LEU A 648 1.09 9.03 -15.33
CA LEU A 648 1.76 9.90 -16.30
C LEU A 648 3.22 9.49 -16.50
N ASN A 649 3.72 9.64 -17.73
CA ASN A 649 5.11 9.41 -18.10
C ASN A 649 5.91 10.70 -17.98
N LEU A 650 7.08 10.67 -17.36
CA LEU A 650 7.99 11.80 -17.25
C LEU A 650 9.23 11.52 -18.09
N ILE A 651 9.68 12.51 -18.85
CA ILE A 651 10.94 12.47 -19.58
C ILE A 651 12.00 13.14 -18.71
N LEU A 652 13.12 12.47 -18.52
CA LEU A 652 14.22 12.89 -17.68
C LEU A 652 15.48 13.02 -18.53
N LYS A 653 16.19 14.13 -18.35
CA LYS A 653 17.49 14.36 -18.95
C LYS A 653 18.59 14.25 -17.88
N PRO A 654 19.42 13.19 -17.89
CA PRO A 654 20.43 12.96 -16.85
C PRO A 654 21.42 14.11 -16.68
N SER A 655 21.79 14.82 -17.77
CA SER A 655 22.67 15.99 -17.70
C SER A 655 22.09 17.10 -16.82
N ASP A 656 20.78 17.32 -16.94
CA ASP A 656 20.06 18.38 -16.22
C ASP A 656 19.83 17.95 -14.77
N LEU A 657 19.47 16.68 -14.53
CA LEU A 657 19.37 16.12 -13.18
C LEU A 657 20.69 16.22 -12.41
N GLN A 658 21.83 16.09 -13.07
CA GLN A 658 23.14 16.24 -12.42
C GLN A 658 23.38 17.69 -11.94
N GLN A 659 22.97 18.67 -12.73
CA GLN A 659 23.19 20.08 -12.43
C GLN A 659 22.15 20.64 -11.47
N LEU A 660 20.87 20.44 -11.79
CA LEU A 660 19.71 21.05 -11.13
C LEU A 660 19.14 20.18 -9.99
N GLY A 661 19.40 18.88 -9.99
CA GLY A 661 18.72 17.93 -9.10
C GLY A 661 17.29 17.62 -9.57
N TRP A 662 16.59 16.79 -8.80
CA TRP A 662 15.20 16.45 -9.05
C TRP A 662 14.28 17.42 -8.31
N GLN A 663 13.45 18.15 -9.04
CA GLN A 663 12.49 19.10 -8.47
C GLN A 663 11.21 18.39 -8.02
N TYR A 664 10.66 18.81 -6.89
CA TYR A 664 9.41 18.27 -6.36
C TYR A 664 8.43 19.37 -5.97
N ALA A 665 7.14 19.07 -6.13
CA ALA A 665 6.03 19.85 -5.62
C ALA A 665 4.97 18.88 -5.11
N LEU A 666 4.78 18.84 -3.80
CA LEU A 666 3.90 17.91 -3.10
C LEU A 666 2.91 18.72 -2.27
N ASN A 667 1.62 18.46 -2.42
CA ASN A 667 0.58 18.96 -1.53
C ASN A 667 0.66 18.25 -0.16
N GLY A 668 -0.21 18.65 0.76
CA GLY A 668 -0.26 18.06 2.09
C GLY A 668 -0.49 16.55 2.05
N PHE A 669 0.37 15.78 2.71
CA PHE A 669 0.29 14.31 2.71
C PHE A 669 0.37 13.64 1.32
N GLU A 670 0.78 14.37 0.28
CA GLU A 670 0.95 13.82 -1.07
C GLU A 670 2.22 12.97 -1.13
N TYR A 671 2.09 11.82 -1.78
CA TYR A 671 3.20 10.95 -2.17
C TYR A 671 3.27 10.82 -3.68
N ARG A 672 4.47 10.65 -4.21
CA ARG A 672 4.73 10.35 -5.63
C ARG A 672 5.76 9.25 -5.73
N ILE A 673 5.47 8.27 -6.57
CA ILE A 673 6.35 7.12 -6.79
C ILE A 673 6.66 7.07 -8.27
N PHE A 674 7.93 7.23 -8.61
CA PHE A 674 8.41 7.12 -9.98
C PHE A 674 9.12 5.79 -10.13
N TRP A 675 8.70 4.98 -11.09
CA TRP A 675 9.28 3.67 -11.37
C TRP A 675 9.25 3.36 -12.87
N GLU A 676 9.63 2.14 -13.26
CA GLU A 676 9.67 1.71 -14.66
C GLU A 676 10.57 2.61 -15.52
N PHE A 677 11.77 2.88 -15.01
CA PHE A 677 12.77 3.66 -15.74
C PHE A 677 13.31 2.87 -16.93
N TYR A 678 13.17 3.42 -18.14
CA TYR A 678 13.82 2.87 -19.33
C TYR A 678 14.61 3.95 -20.07
N GLU A 679 15.74 3.52 -20.63
CA GLU A 679 16.66 4.37 -21.37
C GLU A 679 16.19 4.51 -22.82
N VAL A 680 16.16 5.74 -23.33
CA VAL A 680 15.90 6.03 -24.74
C VAL A 680 16.99 6.92 -25.31
N LYS A 681 17.33 6.68 -26.58
CA LYS A 681 18.31 7.48 -27.32
C LYS A 681 17.57 8.40 -28.27
N ASP A 682 17.83 9.68 -28.16
CA ASP A 682 17.22 10.67 -29.04
C ASP A 682 18.00 10.77 -30.36
N GLN A 683 17.47 10.12 -31.40
CA GLN A 683 18.07 10.13 -32.73
C GLN A 683 17.64 11.36 -33.55
N ASN A 684 16.41 11.84 -33.34
CA ASN A 684 15.77 12.84 -34.21
C ASN A 684 15.50 14.19 -33.51
N GLY A 685 15.81 14.31 -32.21
CA GLY A 685 15.56 15.52 -31.40
C GLY A 685 14.14 15.59 -30.83
N SER A 686 13.31 14.57 -31.04
CA SER A 686 11.90 14.56 -30.61
C SER A 686 11.77 14.54 -29.09
N TYR A 687 12.63 13.78 -28.40
CA TYR A 687 12.60 13.70 -26.94
C TYR A 687 13.09 14.99 -26.28
N ASP A 688 14.11 15.65 -26.83
CA ASP A 688 14.57 16.94 -26.31
C ASP A 688 13.48 18.01 -26.44
N LYS A 689 12.74 18.06 -27.57
CA LYS A 689 11.62 18.99 -27.74
C LYS A 689 10.47 18.70 -26.78
N LEU A 690 10.08 17.44 -26.63
CA LEU A 690 9.06 17.05 -25.65
C LEU A 690 9.48 17.39 -24.23
N TYR A 691 10.75 17.15 -23.87
CA TYR A 691 11.31 17.54 -22.59
C TYR A 691 11.28 19.07 -22.38
N GLN A 692 11.56 19.88 -23.41
CA GLN A 692 11.45 21.34 -23.31
C GLN A 692 9.98 21.81 -23.19
N LYS A 693 9.04 21.14 -23.88
CA LYS A 693 7.60 21.48 -23.91
C LYS A 693 6.89 21.11 -22.61
N PHE A 694 7.12 19.90 -22.13
CA PHE A 694 6.43 19.35 -20.97
C PHE A 694 7.27 19.49 -19.69
N GLY A 695 8.59 19.43 -19.78
CA GLY A 695 9.48 19.47 -18.62
C GLY A 695 9.09 18.40 -17.60
N ASN A 696 8.76 18.84 -16.39
CA ASN A 696 8.28 17.97 -15.30
C ASN A 696 6.76 17.71 -15.31
N SER A 697 6.05 18.23 -16.33
CA SER A 697 4.61 18.02 -16.52
C SER A 697 4.41 16.67 -17.18
N GLY A 698 3.97 15.66 -16.43
CA GLY A 698 3.84 14.29 -16.93
C GLY A 698 2.94 14.18 -18.17
N ILE A 699 3.23 13.19 -19.02
CA ILE A 699 2.62 12.93 -20.32
C ILE A 699 1.76 11.66 -20.21
N ALA A 700 0.45 11.78 -20.45
CA ALA A 700 -0.47 10.64 -20.33
C ALA A 700 -0.16 9.52 -21.34
N ASP A 701 -0.01 9.90 -22.61
CA ASP A 701 0.37 8.98 -23.69
C ASP A 701 1.62 9.52 -24.41
N LEU A 702 2.76 8.89 -24.11
CA LEU A 702 4.03 9.26 -24.70
C LEU A 702 4.07 9.00 -26.21
N ASN A 703 3.47 7.90 -26.69
CA ASN A 703 3.47 7.57 -28.11
C ASN A 703 2.67 8.61 -28.89
N ARG A 704 1.51 8.99 -28.36
CA ARG A 704 0.70 10.08 -28.94
C ARG A 704 1.46 11.40 -28.93
N ALA A 705 2.13 11.75 -27.83
CA ALA A 705 2.92 13.00 -27.76
C ALA A 705 4.11 13.00 -28.73
N LEU A 706 4.78 11.87 -28.91
CA LEU A 706 5.86 11.71 -29.89
C LEU A 706 5.34 11.86 -31.32
N LEU A 707 4.25 11.19 -31.67
CA LEU A 707 3.61 11.31 -32.98
C LEU A 707 3.12 12.74 -33.24
N ASP A 708 2.59 13.41 -32.21
CA ASP A 708 2.19 14.82 -32.27
C ASP A 708 3.34 15.76 -32.57
N GLU A 709 4.52 15.51 -31.98
CA GLU A 709 5.70 16.32 -32.21
C GLU A 709 6.34 16.02 -33.58
N GLU A 710 6.40 14.76 -33.99
CA GLU A 710 6.94 14.34 -35.28
C GLU A 710 6.12 14.87 -36.46
N ASN A 711 4.78 14.82 -36.34
CA ASN A 711 3.85 15.24 -37.38
C ASN A 711 3.24 16.63 -37.12
N HIS A 712 3.79 17.42 -36.20
CA HIS A 712 3.23 18.70 -35.76
C HIS A 712 2.84 19.63 -36.93
N GLU A 713 3.75 19.78 -37.91
CA GLU A 713 3.51 20.63 -39.08
C GLU A 713 2.38 20.10 -39.97
N VAL A 714 2.25 18.78 -40.09
CA VAL A 714 1.15 18.13 -40.83
C VAL A 714 -0.17 18.34 -40.08
N TYR A 715 -0.16 18.22 -38.75
CA TYR A 715 -1.34 18.39 -37.92
C TYR A 715 -1.85 19.83 -37.88
N GLU A 716 -0.97 20.84 -38.00
CA GLU A 716 -1.36 22.25 -38.11
C GLU A 716 -2.04 22.59 -39.45
N CYS A 717 -1.89 21.76 -40.48
CA CYS A 717 -2.57 21.96 -41.76
C CYS A 717 -4.05 21.56 -41.70
N VAL A 718 -4.44 20.59 -40.86
CA VAL A 718 -5.83 20.10 -40.80
C VAL A 718 -6.81 21.16 -40.25
N PRO A 719 -6.52 21.91 -39.17
CA PRO A 719 -7.38 23.01 -38.74
C PRO A 719 -7.50 24.16 -39.76
N LYS A 720 -6.50 24.34 -40.64
CA LYS A 720 -6.59 25.32 -41.73
C LYS A 720 -7.61 24.88 -42.80
N ILE A 721 -7.75 23.56 -42.99
CA ILE A 721 -8.77 22.97 -43.88
C ILE A 721 -10.14 23.02 -43.20
N LEU A 722 -10.23 22.61 -41.94
CA LEU A 722 -11.46 22.57 -41.13
C LEU A 722 -11.74 23.90 -40.40
N ASN A 723 -11.51 25.05 -41.01
CA ASN A 723 -11.82 26.33 -40.38
C ASN A 723 -13.32 26.68 -40.48
N GLU A 724 -13.80 27.65 -39.69
CA GLU A 724 -15.22 28.04 -39.64
C GLU A 724 -15.74 28.50 -41.02
N GLU A 725 -14.95 29.28 -41.76
CA GLU A 725 -15.31 29.76 -43.09
C GLU A 725 -15.50 28.59 -44.07
N ASN A 726 -14.58 27.62 -44.07
CA ASN A 726 -14.62 26.43 -44.90
C ASN A 726 -15.79 25.51 -44.53
N LEU A 727 -16.10 25.35 -43.24
CA LEU A 727 -17.26 24.59 -42.78
C LEU A 727 -18.57 25.22 -43.24
N ASN A 728 -18.71 26.53 -43.07
CA ASN A 728 -19.90 27.27 -43.49
C ASN A 728 -20.06 27.25 -45.02
N ASN A 729 -18.95 27.37 -45.76
CA ASN A 729 -18.92 27.26 -47.21
C ASN A 729 -19.30 25.85 -47.69
N PHE A 730 -18.79 24.80 -47.03
CA PHE A 730 -19.17 23.42 -47.32
C PHE A 730 -20.64 23.16 -47.00
N PHE A 731 -21.13 23.61 -45.85
CA PHE A 731 -22.54 23.51 -45.47
C PHE A 731 -23.45 24.22 -46.48
N ALA A 732 -23.11 25.46 -46.86
CA ALA A 732 -23.85 26.21 -47.86
C ALA A 732 -23.83 25.54 -49.24
N CYS A 733 -22.69 24.96 -49.64
CA CYS A 733 -22.58 24.20 -50.89
C CYS A 733 -23.47 22.95 -50.87
N VAL A 734 -23.44 22.21 -49.77
CA VAL A 734 -24.14 20.92 -49.63
C VAL A 734 -25.66 21.08 -49.46
N ILE A 735 -26.14 22.16 -48.85
CA ILE A 735 -27.57 22.31 -48.49
C ILE A 735 -28.27 23.47 -49.21
N LYS A 736 -27.59 24.59 -49.49
CA LYS A 736 -28.22 25.82 -49.98
C LYS A 736 -28.14 26.00 -51.51
N GLN A 737 -27.26 25.30 -52.22
CA GLN A 737 -27.05 25.49 -53.67
C GLN A 737 -27.64 24.35 -54.52
N PRO A 738 -28.34 24.65 -55.64
CA PRO A 738 -28.86 23.63 -56.55
C PRO A 738 -27.73 22.95 -57.33
N TYR A 739 -27.81 21.63 -57.47
CA TYR A 739 -26.88 20.78 -58.21
C TYR A 739 -26.87 21.18 -59.68
N ASN A 740 -25.86 21.93 -60.12
CA ASN A 740 -25.47 22.00 -61.54
C ASN A 740 -24.05 22.54 -61.80
N ALA A 741 -23.30 22.96 -60.78
CA ALA A 741 -21.83 23.09 -60.82
C ALA A 741 -21.33 23.37 -59.40
N ILE A 742 -20.19 22.80 -59.01
CA ILE A 742 -19.52 23.21 -57.77
C ILE A 742 -19.19 24.70 -57.91
N ASN A 743 -19.57 25.51 -56.92
CA ASN A 743 -19.14 26.92 -56.91
C ASN A 743 -17.59 26.95 -56.98
N PRO A 744 -16.98 27.55 -58.02
CA PRO A 744 -15.53 27.63 -58.16
C PRO A 744 -14.86 28.24 -56.92
N ASP A 745 -15.55 29.16 -56.25
CA ASP A 745 -15.07 29.84 -55.05
C ASP A 745 -14.94 28.88 -53.85
N VAL A 746 -15.83 27.89 -53.72
CA VAL A 746 -15.77 26.88 -52.64
C VAL A 746 -14.61 25.92 -52.88
N LEU A 747 -14.37 25.52 -54.14
CA LEU A 747 -13.24 24.70 -54.53
C LEU A 747 -11.90 25.38 -54.25
N SER A 748 -11.78 26.67 -54.59
CA SER A 748 -10.55 27.43 -54.36
C SER A 748 -10.20 27.54 -52.87
N ASN A 749 -11.22 27.61 -51.99
CA ASN A 749 -11.03 27.72 -50.55
C ASN A 749 -10.44 26.44 -49.92
N PHE A 750 -10.71 25.27 -50.52
CA PHE A 750 -10.10 23.99 -50.08
C PHE A 750 -8.81 23.65 -50.83
N GLN A 751 -8.64 24.13 -52.07
CA GLN A 751 -7.52 23.76 -52.93
C GLN A 751 -6.15 24.20 -52.36
N LEU A 752 -6.02 25.45 -51.91
CA LEU A 752 -4.76 25.96 -51.36
C LEU A 752 -4.37 25.26 -50.04
N PRO A 753 -5.27 25.10 -49.05
CA PRO A 753 -4.98 24.32 -47.84
C PRO A 753 -4.63 22.85 -48.11
N LEU A 754 -5.30 22.19 -49.06
CA LEU A 754 -5.01 20.81 -49.46
C LEU A 754 -3.63 20.67 -50.09
N GLN A 755 -3.26 21.58 -51.00
CA GLN A 755 -1.92 21.60 -51.60
C GLN A 755 -0.84 21.81 -50.54
N SER A 756 -1.08 22.72 -49.59
CA SER A 756 -0.18 22.94 -48.46
C SER A 756 -0.02 21.68 -47.60
N LEU A 757 -1.12 20.97 -47.27
CA LEU A 757 -1.05 19.71 -46.52
C LEU A 757 -0.20 18.67 -47.26
N MET A 758 -0.42 18.50 -48.56
CA MET A 758 0.31 17.53 -49.37
C MET A 758 1.80 17.86 -49.46
N GLU A 759 2.15 19.13 -49.65
CA GLU A 759 3.55 19.58 -49.67
C GLU A 759 4.24 19.36 -48.32
N THR A 760 3.53 19.60 -47.20
CA THR A 760 4.04 19.29 -45.87
C THR A 760 4.25 17.78 -45.69
N ILE A 761 3.32 16.94 -46.16
CA ILE A 761 3.48 15.48 -46.12
C ILE A 761 4.69 15.04 -46.95
N GLU A 762 4.84 15.51 -48.18
CA GLU A 762 5.97 15.14 -49.06
C GLU A 762 7.32 15.66 -48.55
N THR A 763 7.33 16.77 -47.81
CA THR A 763 8.56 17.35 -47.24
C THR A 763 8.99 16.65 -45.95
N LYS A 764 8.02 16.20 -45.14
CA LYS A 764 8.28 15.65 -43.80
C LYS A 764 8.21 14.12 -43.73
N THR A 765 7.75 13.48 -44.79
CA THR A 765 7.65 12.02 -44.87
C THR A 765 8.23 11.51 -46.18
N ASP A 766 8.59 10.23 -46.22
CA ASP A 766 9.09 9.58 -47.45
C ASP A 766 7.98 9.29 -48.50
N PHE A 767 6.75 9.74 -48.25
CA PHE A 767 5.61 9.49 -49.12
C PHE A 767 5.48 10.58 -50.18
N ARG A 768 5.31 10.17 -51.44
CA ARG A 768 4.98 11.07 -52.56
C ARG A 768 3.51 10.91 -52.92
N LEU A 769 2.80 12.02 -53.04
CA LEU A 769 1.37 12.04 -53.30
C LEU A 769 1.10 12.58 -54.71
N ASN A 770 0.27 11.88 -55.48
CA ASN A 770 -0.20 12.39 -56.76
C ASN A 770 -1.18 13.54 -56.51
N LYS A 771 -0.72 14.77 -56.72
CA LYS A 771 -1.49 15.98 -56.42
C LYS A 771 -2.82 16.06 -57.18
N GLU A 772 -2.82 15.67 -58.45
CA GLU A 772 -4.03 15.66 -59.27
C GLU A 772 -5.03 14.60 -58.80
N ALA A 773 -4.54 13.42 -58.39
CA ALA A 773 -5.39 12.36 -57.88
C ALA A 773 -6.07 12.74 -56.55
N VAL A 774 -5.35 13.39 -55.63
CA VAL A 774 -5.92 13.87 -54.35
C VAL A 774 -7.00 14.91 -54.61
N LEU A 775 -6.70 15.93 -55.43
CA LEU A 775 -7.66 16.99 -55.75
C LEU A 775 -8.89 16.42 -56.47
N ASN A 776 -8.72 15.62 -57.51
CA ASN A 776 -9.86 15.02 -58.24
C ASN A 776 -10.72 14.13 -57.34
N HIS A 777 -10.11 13.39 -56.41
CA HIS A 777 -10.84 12.54 -55.46
C HIS A 777 -11.64 13.38 -54.45
N PHE A 778 -11.05 14.45 -53.91
CA PHE A 778 -11.72 15.38 -53.02
C PHE A 778 -12.88 16.10 -53.73
N GLN A 779 -12.67 16.57 -54.96
CA GLN A 779 -13.69 17.19 -55.80
C GLN A 779 -14.86 16.23 -56.08
N LYS A 780 -14.56 14.97 -56.44
CA LYS A 780 -15.59 13.95 -56.66
C LYS A 780 -16.45 13.75 -55.40
N GLY A 781 -15.83 13.70 -54.23
CA GLY A 781 -16.56 13.48 -52.98
C GLY A 781 -17.40 14.68 -52.56
N LEU A 782 -16.95 15.90 -52.83
CA LEU A 782 -17.76 17.11 -52.66
C LEU A 782 -19.06 17.03 -53.48
N ILE A 783 -18.99 16.58 -54.73
CA ILE A 783 -20.17 16.43 -55.61
C ILE A 783 -21.16 15.42 -55.01
N VAL A 784 -20.66 14.29 -54.52
CA VAL A 784 -21.50 13.25 -53.91
C VAL A 784 -22.19 13.77 -52.64
N TRP A 785 -21.45 14.48 -51.77
CA TRP A 785 -22.03 15.10 -50.58
C TRP A 785 -23.07 16.16 -50.93
N GLN A 786 -22.83 16.97 -51.97
CA GLN A 786 -23.80 17.95 -52.47
C GLN A 786 -25.07 17.29 -52.99
N ALA A 787 -24.97 16.18 -53.73
CA ALA A 787 -26.13 15.41 -54.19
C ALA A 787 -26.98 14.89 -53.00
N MET A 788 -26.32 14.34 -51.98
CA MET A 788 -26.98 13.84 -50.77
C MET A 788 -27.65 14.97 -49.97
N GLY A 789 -26.96 16.10 -49.80
CA GLY A 789 -27.48 17.24 -49.06
C GLY A 789 -28.65 17.95 -49.75
N GLN A 790 -28.61 18.08 -51.08
CA GLN A 790 -29.75 18.61 -51.83
C GLN A 790 -30.97 17.71 -51.69
N LYS A 791 -30.81 16.39 -51.87
CA LYS A 791 -31.91 15.44 -51.70
C LYS A 791 -32.51 15.52 -50.28
N ALA A 792 -31.65 15.61 -49.26
CA ALA A 792 -32.09 15.83 -47.88
C ALA A 792 -32.85 17.16 -47.70
N SER A 793 -32.42 18.25 -48.37
CA SER A 793 -33.11 19.55 -48.33
C SER A 793 -34.47 19.52 -49.04
N ASP A 794 -34.54 18.94 -50.23
CA ASP A 794 -35.76 18.83 -51.03
C ASP A 794 -36.81 17.98 -50.32
N ASP A 795 -36.38 16.86 -49.73
CA ASP A 795 -37.22 16.00 -48.92
C ASP A 795 -37.71 16.78 -47.67
N SER A 796 -36.85 17.57 -46.99
CA SER A 796 -37.25 18.38 -45.81
C SER A 796 -38.24 19.52 -46.09
N LYS A 797 -38.25 20.09 -47.32
CA LYS A 797 -39.18 21.17 -47.72
C LYS A 797 -40.57 20.67 -48.08
N SER A 798 -40.72 19.39 -48.39
CA SER A 798 -42.01 18.78 -48.79
C SER A 798 -42.99 18.57 -47.62
N SER A 799 -42.57 18.76 -46.35
CA SER A 799 -43.31 18.36 -45.16
C SER A 799 -44.20 19.43 -44.50
N THR A 800 -44.60 20.50 -45.19
CA THR A 800 -45.60 21.46 -44.66
C THR A 800 -47.04 20.97 -44.92
N HIS A 801 -47.64 20.26 -43.97
CA HIS A 801 -49.08 19.98 -43.93
C HIS A 801 -49.74 20.47 -42.63
N SER A 802 -50.98 20.96 -42.79
CA SER A 802 -51.81 21.63 -41.81
C SER A 802 -52.40 20.70 -40.73
N VAL A 803 -52.64 21.28 -39.56
CA VAL A 803 -53.33 20.75 -38.38
C VAL A 803 -54.70 20.14 -38.73
N GLN A 804 -54.82 18.80 -38.73
CA GLN A 804 -55.85 17.99 -38.03
C GLN A 804 -56.01 16.53 -38.48
N GLU A 805 -55.25 16.02 -39.43
CA GLU A 805 -55.19 14.58 -39.73
C GLU A 805 -53.73 14.14 -39.84
N TYR A 806 -53.34 13.12 -39.06
CA TYR A 806 -51.98 12.56 -39.05
C TYR A 806 -51.60 12.03 -40.45
N PRO A 807 -50.56 12.57 -41.10
CA PRO A 807 -49.92 11.89 -42.23
C PRO A 807 -49.13 10.69 -41.69
N SER A 808 -49.07 9.59 -42.43
CA SER A 808 -48.24 8.43 -42.11
C SER A 808 -46.77 8.84 -41.96
N LYS A 809 -46.07 8.26 -40.98
CA LYS A 809 -44.63 8.39 -40.67
C LYS A 809 -43.66 7.96 -41.79
N SER A 810 -44.07 7.95 -43.07
CA SER A 810 -43.35 7.31 -44.17
C SER A 810 -42.47 8.21 -45.03
N ASP A 811 -42.56 9.54 -44.94
CA ASP A 811 -42.06 10.36 -46.06
C ASP A 811 -40.74 11.11 -45.79
N LEU A 812 -40.17 11.01 -44.58
CA LEU A 812 -38.80 11.46 -44.30
C LEU A 812 -38.08 10.50 -43.36
N ASN A 813 -36.92 9.97 -43.78
CA ASN A 813 -36.18 9.05 -42.93
C ASN A 813 -35.24 9.80 -41.96
N PRO A 814 -35.45 9.70 -40.63
CA PRO A 814 -34.68 10.46 -39.66
C PRO A 814 -33.17 10.26 -39.75
N TRP A 815 -32.69 9.06 -40.15
CA TRP A 815 -31.26 8.79 -40.24
C TRP A 815 -30.56 9.61 -41.34
N PHE A 816 -31.29 9.95 -42.40
CA PHE A 816 -30.76 10.67 -43.55
C PHE A 816 -30.72 12.18 -43.31
N THR A 817 -31.70 12.76 -42.60
CA THR A 817 -31.81 14.21 -42.39
C THR A 817 -31.18 14.73 -41.08
N ALA A 818 -31.06 13.90 -40.03
CA ALA A 818 -30.78 14.35 -38.65
C ALA A 818 -29.47 15.13 -38.41
N ASN A 819 -28.44 15.07 -39.28
CA ASN A 819 -27.22 15.88 -39.10
C ASN A 819 -26.80 16.72 -40.33
N PHE A 820 -27.66 16.83 -41.36
CA PHE A 820 -27.48 17.84 -42.42
C PHE A 820 -28.09 19.19 -42.01
N ILE A 821 -28.88 19.25 -40.94
CA ILE A 821 -29.63 20.45 -40.55
C ILE A 821 -28.75 21.41 -39.71
N ASP A 822 -27.66 20.89 -39.11
CA ASP A 822 -26.74 21.64 -38.26
C ASP A 822 -25.39 21.87 -38.95
N GLU A 823 -25.04 23.14 -39.15
CA GLU A 823 -23.78 23.62 -39.74
C GLU A 823 -22.54 23.06 -39.03
N LYS A 824 -22.67 22.80 -37.72
CA LYS A 824 -21.58 22.31 -36.88
C LYS A 824 -21.46 20.79 -36.84
N SER A 825 -22.37 20.08 -37.50
CA SER A 825 -22.36 18.61 -37.56
C SER A 825 -21.72 18.06 -38.84
N VAL A 826 -21.21 18.92 -39.73
CA VAL A 826 -20.72 18.53 -41.07
C VAL A 826 -19.21 18.29 -41.13
N TRP A 827 -18.45 18.69 -40.11
CA TRP A 827 -17.00 18.47 -40.06
C TRP A 827 -16.56 16.99 -40.19
N PRO A 828 -17.28 15.96 -39.67
CA PRO A 828 -16.84 14.57 -39.84
C PRO A 828 -16.83 14.15 -41.31
N ALA A 829 -17.77 14.66 -42.10
CA ALA A 829 -17.88 14.38 -43.53
C ALA A 829 -16.67 14.95 -44.30
N ILE A 830 -16.28 16.19 -44.00
CA ILE A 830 -15.12 16.85 -44.62
C ILE A 830 -13.83 16.17 -44.18
N PHE A 831 -13.69 15.86 -42.90
CA PHE A 831 -12.50 15.19 -42.36
C PHE A 831 -12.29 13.82 -43.00
N LEU A 832 -13.34 13.00 -43.11
CA LEU A 832 -13.22 11.68 -43.74
C LEU A 832 -12.97 11.78 -45.26
N LEU A 833 -13.57 12.76 -45.94
CA LEU A 833 -13.28 13.04 -47.34
C LEU A 833 -11.81 13.44 -47.55
N LEU A 834 -11.26 14.26 -46.65
CA LEU A 834 -9.85 14.62 -46.63
C LEU A 834 -8.97 13.37 -46.48
N MET A 835 -9.28 12.50 -45.54
CA MET A 835 -8.55 11.25 -45.31
C MET A 835 -8.56 10.34 -46.53
N ASP A 836 -9.72 10.13 -47.15
CA ASP A 836 -9.84 9.30 -48.37
C ASP A 836 -9.08 9.89 -49.55
N ALA A 837 -9.14 11.21 -49.74
CA ALA A 837 -8.42 11.90 -50.79
C ALA A 837 -6.90 11.76 -50.63
N VAL A 838 -6.38 11.95 -49.41
CA VAL A 838 -4.96 11.77 -49.09
C VAL A 838 -4.54 10.32 -49.30
N ALA A 839 -5.35 9.35 -48.85
CA ALA A 839 -5.09 7.93 -49.06
C ALA A 839 -5.01 7.58 -50.56
N LYS A 840 -5.90 8.14 -51.38
CA LYS A 840 -5.94 7.90 -52.83
C LYS A 840 -4.73 8.48 -53.58
N GLY A 841 -4.08 9.50 -53.02
CA GLY A 841 -2.86 10.10 -53.57
C GLY A 841 -1.65 9.17 -53.61
N THR A 842 -1.69 8.03 -52.90
CA THR A 842 -0.59 7.05 -52.86
C THR A 842 -0.63 6.06 -54.04
N VAL A 843 0.51 5.46 -54.37
CA VAL A 843 0.67 4.58 -55.55
C VAL A 843 0.01 3.21 -55.36
N SER A 844 -0.12 2.74 -54.11
CA SER A 844 -0.70 1.43 -53.79
C SER A 844 -1.51 1.48 -52.49
N LYS A 845 -2.48 0.57 -52.35
CA LYS A 845 -3.28 0.42 -51.11
C LYS A 845 -2.40 0.17 -49.87
N GLU A 846 -1.31 -0.59 -50.02
CA GLU A 846 -0.37 -0.86 -48.92
C GLU A 846 0.35 0.41 -48.46
N GLN A 847 0.75 1.28 -49.39
CA GLN A 847 1.30 2.59 -49.05
C GLN A 847 0.26 3.51 -48.42
N SER A 848 -1.01 3.43 -48.84
CA SER A 848 -2.10 4.16 -48.20
C SER A 848 -2.22 3.77 -46.72
N TYR A 849 -2.25 2.46 -46.41
CA TYR A 849 -2.33 1.99 -45.02
C TYR A 849 -1.12 2.44 -44.19
N LYS A 850 0.10 2.30 -44.71
CA LYS A 850 1.33 2.75 -44.04
C LYS A 850 1.35 4.27 -43.79
N LEU A 851 0.85 5.06 -44.73
CA LEU A 851 0.74 6.51 -44.58
C LEU A 851 -0.25 6.87 -43.47
N MET A 852 -1.40 6.21 -43.43
CA MET A 852 -2.47 6.46 -42.46
C MET A 852 -2.06 6.04 -41.04
N GLU A 853 -1.36 4.91 -40.93
CA GLU A 853 -0.79 4.43 -39.67
C GLU A 853 0.32 5.36 -39.15
N LYS A 854 1.17 5.90 -40.04
CA LYS A 854 2.26 6.81 -39.66
C LYS A 854 1.77 8.21 -39.29
N LEU A 855 0.76 8.71 -40.00
CA LEU A 855 0.28 10.09 -39.81
C LEU A 855 -0.82 10.21 -38.76
N GLN A 856 -1.62 9.18 -38.48
CA GLN A 856 -2.73 9.24 -37.48
C GLN A 856 -3.44 10.60 -37.40
N LEU A 857 -3.90 11.12 -38.55
CA LEU A 857 -4.37 12.52 -38.66
C LEU A 857 -5.56 12.84 -37.75
N THR A 858 -6.24 11.83 -37.17
CA THR A 858 -7.23 12.02 -36.09
C THR A 858 -6.66 12.77 -34.89
N PHE A 859 -5.34 12.68 -34.65
CA PHE A 859 -4.65 13.42 -33.59
C PHE A 859 -4.57 14.94 -33.83
N SER A 860 -4.89 15.40 -35.04
CA SER A 860 -5.02 16.84 -35.34
C SER A 860 -6.37 17.43 -34.89
N LEU A 861 -7.40 16.59 -34.67
CA LEU A 861 -8.76 17.03 -34.35
C LEU A 861 -8.90 17.84 -33.05
N PRO A 862 -8.18 17.57 -31.94
CA PRO A 862 -8.23 18.42 -30.75
C PRO A 862 -7.94 19.90 -31.05
N ARG A 863 -6.96 20.18 -31.93
CA ARG A 863 -6.59 21.55 -32.35
C ARG A 863 -7.71 22.27 -33.11
N PHE A 864 -8.59 21.51 -33.77
CA PHE A 864 -9.78 22.00 -34.43
C PHE A 864 -10.90 22.28 -33.42
N VAL A 865 -11.15 21.33 -32.51
CA VAL A 865 -12.21 21.46 -31.49
C VAL A 865 -11.95 22.64 -30.55
N ASP A 866 -10.71 22.80 -30.07
CA ASP A 866 -10.31 23.86 -29.14
C ASP A 866 -10.41 25.27 -29.75
N LYS A 867 -10.35 25.41 -31.09
CA LYS A 867 -10.42 26.71 -31.75
C LYS A 867 -11.84 27.14 -32.11
N ILE A 868 -12.76 26.20 -32.35
CA ILE A 868 -14.06 26.49 -33.02
C ILE A 868 -15.29 25.99 -32.25
N LEU A 869 -15.19 24.91 -31.46
CA LEU A 869 -16.35 24.20 -30.89
C LEU A 869 -16.50 24.28 -29.37
N LEU A 870 -15.66 25.09 -28.68
CA LEU A 870 -15.51 25.17 -27.22
C LEU A 870 -16.81 25.31 -26.39
N ASN A 871 -17.92 25.78 -26.97
CA ASN A 871 -19.13 26.11 -26.22
C ASN A 871 -20.31 25.13 -26.41
N GLN A 872 -20.17 24.05 -27.20
CA GLN A 872 -21.32 23.20 -27.56
C GLN A 872 -21.10 21.68 -27.49
N PHE A 873 -19.85 21.18 -27.45
CA PHE A 873 -19.57 19.74 -27.48
C PHE A 873 -18.38 19.37 -26.57
N ASN A 874 -18.40 18.15 -26.02
CA ASN A 874 -17.26 17.58 -25.28
C ASN A 874 -16.16 17.16 -26.28
N PRO A 875 -14.93 17.70 -26.20
CA PRO A 875 -13.85 17.38 -27.13
C PRO A 875 -13.50 15.89 -27.21
N GLU A 876 -13.53 15.18 -26.08
CA GLU A 876 -13.22 13.74 -26.04
C GLU A 876 -14.26 12.92 -26.82
N GLN A 877 -15.54 13.32 -26.74
CA GLN A 877 -16.62 12.65 -27.45
C GLN A 877 -16.52 12.88 -28.96
N ILE A 878 -16.12 14.07 -29.40
CA ILE A 878 -15.89 14.38 -30.83
C ILE A 878 -14.74 13.55 -31.39
N ILE A 879 -13.62 13.46 -30.66
CA ILE A 879 -12.43 12.70 -31.08
C ILE A 879 -12.78 11.21 -31.16
N GLY A 880 -13.42 10.66 -30.12
CA GLY A 880 -13.88 9.29 -30.12
C GLY A 880 -14.83 9.00 -31.30
N ASN A 881 -15.76 9.91 -31.59
CA ASN A 881 -16.65 9.78 -32.75
C ASN A 881 -15.86 9.74 -34.07
N ALA A 882 -14.86 10.61 -34.27
CA ALA A 882 -14.06 10.59 -35.49
C ALA A 882 -13.26 9.30 -35.67
N GLU A 883 -12.63 8.81 -34.60
CA GLU A 883 -11.87 7.55 -34.61
C GLU A 883 -12.77 6.37 -34.95
N VAL A 884 -13.95 6.30 -34.31
CA VAL A 884 -14.95 5.26 -34.58
C VAL A 884 -15.48 5.31 -36.02
N LEU A 885 -15.74 6.51 -36.55
CA LEU A 885 -16.18 6.66 -37.93
C LEU A 885 -15.09 6.31 -38.94
N MET A 886 -13.82 6.56 -38.60
CA MET A 886 -12.67 6.18 -39.40
C MET A 886 -12.46 4.66 -39.40
N ASP A 887 -12.56 4.00 -38.25
CA ASP A 887 -12.51 2.55 -38.13
C ASP A 887 -13.66 1.87 -38.88
N PHE A 888 -14.86 2.45 -38.82
CA PHE A 888 -16.00 2.02 -39.65
C PHE A 888 -15.65 2.12 -41.12
N ARG A 889 -15.15 3.29 -41.56
CA ARG A 889 -14.78 3.55 -42.96
C ARG A 889 -13.78 2.54 -43.49
N LEU A 890 -12.70 2.28 -42.74
CA LEU A 890 -11.66 1.32 -43.10
C LEU A 890 -12.21 -0.11 -43.12
N SER A 891 -13.02 -0.50 -42.14
CA SER A 891 -13.65 -1.82 -42.07
C SER A 891 -14.65 -2.05 -43.21
N TRP A 892 -15.40 -1.01 -43.60
CA TRP A 892 -16.37 -1.05 -44.70
C TRP A 892 -15.71 -1.24 -46.06
N GLN A 893 -14.55 -0.61 -46.27
CA GLN A 893 -13.73 -0.72 -47.50
C GLN A 893 -12.98 -2.06 -47.63
N GLN A 894 -12.68 -2.74 -46.52
CA GLN A 894 -11.99 -4.05 -46.52
C GLN A 894 -12.90 -5.23 -46.92
N LEU A 895 -14.23 -5.06 -46.83
CA LEU A 895 -15.20 -6.09 -47.21
C LEU A 895 -15.56 -6.00 -48.71
N PRO A 896 -15.95 -7.12 -49.37
CA PRO A 896 -16.30 -7.15 -50.79
C PRO A 896 -17.31 -6.05 -51.20
N LYS A 897 -17.22 -5.59 -52.45
CA LYS A 897 -18.16 -4.61 -53.02
C LYS A 897 -19.58 -5.19 -53.01
N ILE A 898 -20.57 -4.37 -52.64
CA ILE A 898 -21.98 -4.73 -52.78
C ILE A 898 -22.31 -4.72 -54.28
N VAL A 899 -22.59 -5.90 -54.82
CA VAL A 899 -23.03 -6.06 -56.21
C VAL A 899 -24.53 -5.80 -56.24
N SER A 900 -24.96 -4.95 -57.17
CA SER A 900 -26.39 -4.75 -57.46
C SER A 900 -27.05 -6.09 -57.77
N LEU A 901 -28.30 -6.30 -57.35
CA LEU A 901 -29.12 -7.46 -57.71
C LEU A 901 -29.28 -7.67 -59.24
N SER A 902 -28.76 -6.77 -60.08
CA SER A 902 -28.76 -6.87 -61.54
C SER A 902 -27.51 -7.51 -62.17
N ASP A 903 -26.39 -7.66 -61.45
CA ASP A 903 -25.14 -8.17 -62.05
C ASP A 903 -24.96 -9.67 -61.76
N LYS A 904 -25.12 -10.49 -62.81
CA LYS A 904 -25.23 -11.96 -62.74
C LYS A 904 -23.91 -12.74 -62.62
N ASP A 905 -22.77 -12.07 -62.47
CA ASP A 905 -21.47 -12.77 -62.44
C ASP A 905 -20.62 -12.33 -61.25
N THR A 906 -20.71 -13.07 -60.14
CA THR A 906 -19.60 -13.52 -59.26
C THR A 906 -20.14 -14.13 -57.95
N ALA A 907 -19.35 -15.04 -57.37
CA ALA A 907 -19.68 -15.87 -56.21
C ALA A 907 -20.33 -15.10 -55.04
N SER A 908 -21.53 -15.55 -54.66
CA SER A 908 -22.39 -15.14 -53.53
C SER A 908 -22.29 -13.67 -53.09
N PRO A 909 -23.07 -12.75 -53.69
CA PRO A 909 -23.13 -11.36 -53.24
C PRO A 909 -23.76 -11.27 -51.85
N MET A 910 -23.00 -10.71 -50.90
CA MET A 910 -23.46 -10.46 -49.54
C MET A 910 -24.48 -9.32 -49.52
N SER A 911 -25.63 -9.50 -48.87
CA SER A 911 -26.66 -8.45 -48.79
C SER A 911 -26.16 -7.26 -47.94
N ILE A 912 -26.67 -6.05 -48.20
CA ILE A 912 -26.37 -4.85 -47.39
C ILE A 912 -26.64 -5.11 -45.90
N LYS A 913 -27.69 -5.87 -45.63
CA LYS A 913 -28.10 -6.31 -44.30
C LYS A 913 -27.02 -7.17 -43.64
N GLN A 914 -26.53 -8.21 -44.32
CA GLN A 914 -25.43 -9.04 -43.82
C GLN A 914 -24.14 -8.22 -43.61
N LYS A 915 -23.78 -7.37 -44.58
CA LYS A 915 -22.58 -6.52 -44.47
C LYS A 915 -22.68 -5.55 -43.28
N GLY A 916 -23.84 -4.93 -43.07
CA GLY A 916 -24.12 -4.04 -41.96
C GLY A 916 -24.01 -4.72 -40.58
N PHE A 917 -24.62 -5.89 -40.43
CA PHE A 917 -24.56 -6.65 -39.16
C PHE A 917 -23.16 -7.12 -38.80
N ARG A 918 -22.38 -7.63 -39.76
CA ARG A 918 -20.99 -8.08 -39.48
C ARG A 918 -20.09 -6.95 -39.03
N ILE A 919 -20.20 -5.79 -39.69
CA ILE A 919 -19.39 -4.62 -39.34
C ILE A 919 -19.80 -4.10 -37.96
N LEU A 920 -21.09 -3.96 -37.70
CA LEU A 920 -21.56 -3.50 -36.40
C LEU A 920 -21.15 -4.45 -35.27
N ASN A 921 -21.24 -5.78 -35.47
CA ASN A 921 -20.82 -6.75 -34.46
C ASN A 921 -19.32 -6.65 -34.14
N LYS A 922 -18.48 -6.50 -35.17
CA LYS A 922 -17.03 -6.29 -35.02
C LYS A 922 -16.72 -4.96 -34.30
N MET A 923 -17.45 -3.89 -34.64
CA MET A 923 -17.28 -2.59 -34.01
C MET A 923 -17.66 -2.60 -32.53
N LEU A 924 -18.74 -3.28 -32.14
CA LEU A 924 -19.16 -3.40 -30.73
C LEU A 924 -18.16 -4.17 -29.85
N GLU A 925 -17.12 -4.78 -30.43
CA GLU A 925 -15.99 -5.38 -29.70
C GLU A 925 -14.90 -4.38 -29.35
N GLN A 926 -14.81 -3.28 -30.09
CA GLN A 926 -13.81 -2.25 -29.89
C GLN A 926 -14.16 -1.36 -28.70
N GLU A 927 -13.17 -1.12 -27.85
CA GLU A 927 -13.31 -0.27 -26.65
C GLU A 927 -13.66 1.18 -27.02
N SER A 928 -13.08 1.72 -28.09
CA SER A 928 -13.37 3.05 -28.64
C SER A 928 -14.86 3.23 -28.97
N VAL A 929 -15.46 2.24 -29.64
CA VAL A 929 -16.89 2.23 -30.00
C VAL A 929 -17.77 2.16 -28.75
N ARG A 930 -17.40 1.34 -27.77
CA ARG A 930 -18.11 1.22 -26.49
C ARG A 930 -18.10 2.53 -25.70
N ASN A 931 -16.98 3.24 -25.71
CA ASN A 931 -16.86 4.55 -25.08
C ASN A 931 -17.76 5.58 -25.78
N VAL A 932 -17.78 5.60 -27.11
CA VAL A 932 -18.62 6.50 -27.92
C VAL A 932 -20.12 6.30 -27.66
N ILE A 933 -20.58 5.05 -27.61
CA ILE A 933 -22.00 4.75 -27.33
C ILE A 933 -22.33 4.80 -25.83
N GLY A 934 -21.37 5.17 -24.97
CA GLY A 934 -21.58 5.32 -23.53
C GLY A 934 -21.92 4.01 -22.82
N VAL A 935 -21.14 2.95 -23.06
CA VAL A 935 -21.32 1.66 -22.38
C VAL A 935 -21.04 1.80 -20.89
N ASN A 936 -22.02 1.47 -20.06
CA ASN A 936 -21.95 1.52 -18.61
C ASN A 936 -22.30 0.17 -17.98
N PHE A 937 -21.70 -0.13 -16.84
CA PHE A 937 -21.96 -1.35 -16.08
C PHE A 937 -22.96 -1.07 -14.95
N TYR A 938 -24.10 -1.75 -14.97
CA TYR A 938 -25.14 -1.63 -13.96
C TYR A 938 -25.78 -3.00 -13.68
N ASN A 939 -25.97 -3.34 -12.40
CA ASN A 939 -26.59 -4.59 -11.96
C ASN A 939 -26.01 -5.86 -12.63
N HIS A 940 -24.68 -5.97 -12.65
CA HIS A 940 -23.94 -7.07 -13.30
C HIS A 940 -24.13 -7.22 -14.82
N GLN A 941 -24.65 -6.19 -15.49
CA GLN A 941 -24.89 -6.18 -16.94
C GLN A 941 -24.35 -4.90 -17.59
N TRP A 942 -24.07 -4.97 -18.90
CA TRP A 942 -23.56 -3.85 -19.69
C TRP A 942 -24.67 -3.24 -20.53
N TYR A 943 -24.87 -1.92 -20.41
CA TYR A 943 -25.87 -1.16 -21.16
C TYR A 943 -25.21 -0.05 -21.98
N PHE A 944 -25.79 0.34 -23.11
CA PHE A 944 -25.31 1.47 -23.91
C PHE A 944 -26.37 2.58 -24.04
N HIS A 945 -25.93 3.82 -24.29
CA HIS A 945 -26.79 4.99 -24.39
C HIS A 945 -27.54 5.01 -25.73
N LYS A 946 -28.88 5.07 -25.66
CA LYS A 946 -29.77 5.07 -26.82
C LYS A 946 -29.40 6.14 -27.86
N GLU A 947 -29.36 7.41 -27.48
CA GLU A 947 -29.17 8.52 -28.43
C GLU A 947 -27.77 8.49 -29.07
N ALA A 948 -26.76 8.01 -28.34
CA ALA A 948 -25.40 7.91 -28.85
C ALA A 948 -25.29 6.78 -29.90
N PHE A 949 -25.97 5.66 -29.65
CA PHE A 949 -26.08 4.57 -30.60
C PHE A 949 -26.87 4.95 -31.86
N GLU A 950 -28.01 5.64 -31.71
CA GLU A 950 -28.80 6.15 -32.84
C GLU A 950 -27.98 7.09 -33.73
N ASN A 951 -27.21 8.00 -33.12
CA ASN A 951 -26.32 8.91 -33.85
C ASN A 951 -25.21 8.16 -34.61
N LEU A 952 -24.57 7.18 -33.97
CA LEU A 952 -23.58 6.32 -34.62
C LEU A 952 -24.17 5.59 -35.84
N LEU A 953 -25.36 5.00 -35.70
CA LEU A 953 -26.06 4.33 -36.80
C LEU A 953 -26.35 5.28 -37.97
N CYS A 954 -26.80 6.51 -37.67
CA CYS A 954 -27.09 7.51 -38.70
C CYS A 954 -25.85 7.84 -39.54
N TRP A 955 -24.69 7.98 -38.90
CA TRP A 955 -23.43 8.18 -39.60
C TRP A 955 -23.00 6.96 -40.41
N MET A 956 -23.06 5.75 -39.85
CA MET A 956 -22.70 4.52 -40.55
C MET A 956 -23.50 4.35 -41.85
N LEU A 957 -24.82 4.56 -41.80
CA LEU A 957 -25.70 4.43 -42.97
C LEU A 957 -25.44 5.51 -44.01
N ARG A 958 -25.15 6.75 -43.59
CA ARG A 958 -24.77 7.83 -44.52
C ARG A 958 -23.47 7.54 -45.24
N PHE A 959 -22.47 7.01 -44.55
CA PHE A 959 -21.22 6.61 -45.21
C PHE A 959 -21.41 5.43 -46.16
N ALA A 960 -22.27 4.47 -45.82
CA ALA A 960 -22.64 3.38 -46.72
C ALA A 960 -23.29 3.91 -48.01
N LEU A 961 -24.17 4.91 -47.91
CA LEU A 961 -24.78 5.60 -49.05
C LEU A 961 -23.75 6.41 -49.84
N PHE A 962 -22.88 7.16 -49.16
CA PHE A 962 -21.78 7.90 -49.81
C PHE A 962 -20.90 6.98 -50.64
N ASP A 963 -20.49 5.82 -50.11
CA ASP A 963 -19.65 4.87 -50.85
C ASP A 963 -20.31 4.30 -52.10
N ARG A 964 -21.62 4.03 -52.02
CA ARG A 964 -22.38 3.56 -53.18
C ARG A 964 -22.34 4.59 -54.31
N LEU A 965 -22.61 5.85 -53.97
CA LEU A 965 -22.64 6.95 -54.93
C LEU A 965 -21.24 7.32 -55.43
N PHE A 966 -20.23 7.23 -54.56
CA PHE A 966 -18.84 7.58 -54.88
C PHE A 966 -18.19 6.61 -55.87
N VAL A 967 -18.63 5.35 -55.92
CA VAL A 967 -18.15 4.34 -56.89
C VAL A 967 -18.72 4.57 -58.29
N SER A 968 -19.84 5.27 -58.44
CA SER A 968 -20.42 5.61 -59.75
C SER A 968 -19.46 6.42 -60.62
N GLU A 969 -19.41 6.12 -61.92
CA GLU A 969 -18.74 6.95 -62.92
C GLU A 969 -19.65 8.09 -63.43
N ASP A 970 -20.97 7.97 -63.26
CA ASP A 970 -21.94 8.99 -63.68
C ASP A 970 -22.15 10.02 -62.57
N LEU A 971 -21.73 11.26 -62.82
CA LEU A 971 -21.83 12.42 -61.93
C LEU A 971 -23.06 13.29 -62.24
N LYS A 972 -24.12 12.72 -62.83
CA LYS A 972 -25.36 13.44 -63.14
C LYS A 972 -26.31 13.50 -61.94
N ALA A 973 -27.01 14.62 -61.80
CA ALA A 973 -27.97 14.88 -60.72
C ALA A 973 -29.07 13.82 -60.64
N ASP A 974 -29.63 13.50 -61.80
CA ASP A 974 -30.76 12.58 -61.93
C ASP A 974 -30.38 11.15 -61.55
N PHE A 975 -29.15 10.72 -61.91
CA PHE A 975 -28.61 9.41 -61.55
C PHE A 975 -28.43 9.29 -60.04
N HIS A 976 -27.79 10.28 -59.41
CA HIS A 976 -27.61 10.28 -57.95
C HIS A 976 -28.94 10.36 -57.21
N SER A 977 -29.92 11.13 -57.68
CA SER A 977 -31.25 11.21 -57.05
C SER A 977 -32.00 9.87 -57.09
N GLN A 978 -31.90 9.13 -58.19
CA GLN A 978 -32.49 7.79 -58.33
C GLN A 978 -31.76 6.75 -57.46
N GLU A 979 -30.43 6.74 -57.45
CA GLU A 979 -29.64 5.84 -56.57
C GLU A 979 -29.86 6.14 -55.08
N ILE A 980 -29.93 7.42 -54.68
CA ILE A 980 -30.26 7.80 -53.30
C ILE A 980 -31.64 7.28 -52.91
N SER A 981 -32.63 7.39 -53.80
CA SER A 981 -33.99 6.91 -53.52
C SER A 981 -34.05 5.38 -53.43
N SER A 982 -33.35 4.66 -54.32
CA SER A 982 -33.32 3.19 -54.34
C SER A 982 -32.53 2.62 -53.16
N TYR A 983 -31.24 2.95 -53.05
CA TYR A 983 -30.34 2.42 -52.01
C TYR A 983 -30.67 2.99 -50.62
N GLY A 984 -31.16 4.23 -50.58
CA GLY A 984 -31.68 4.83 -49.34
C GLY A 984 -32.85 4.05 -48.77
N SER A 985 -33.75 3.50 -49.59
CA SER A 985 -34.87 2.68 -49.11
C SER A 985 -34.42 1.36 -48.46
N GLU A 986 -33.34 0.75 -48.96
CA GLU A 986 -32.77 -0.47 -48.39
C GLU A 986 -32.07 -0.20 -47.04
N LEU A 987 -31.30 0.89 -46.96
CA LEU A 987 -30.69 1.34 -45.70
C LEU A 987 -31.74 1.77 -44.67
N SER A 988 -32.88 2.27 -45.12
CA SER A 988 -34.02 2.64 -44.28
C SER A 988 -34.61 1.44 -43.54
N VAL A 989 -34.73 0.31 -44.21
CA VAL A 989 -35.18 -0.95 -43.61
C VAL A 989 -34.17 -1.42 -42.57
N LEU A 990 -32.87 -1.42 -42.91
CA LEU A 990 -31.80 -1.80 -41.99
C LEU A 990 -31.77 -0.93 -40.74
N TYR A 991 -31.97 0.39 -40.88
CA TYR A 991 -32.05 1.31 -39.75
C TYR A 991 -33.17 0.93 -38.76
N GLN A 992 -34.39 0.72 -39.27
CA GLN A 992 -35.54 0.38 -38.45
C GLN A 992 -35.37 -0.98 -37.75
N GLU A 993 -34.79 -1.96 -38.44
CA GLU A 993 -34.48 -3.27 -37.85
C GLU A 993 -33.46 -3.17 -36.72
N LEU A 994 -32.35 -2.43 -36.92
CA LEU A 994 -31.33 -2.24 -35.89
C LEU A 994 -31.85 -1.50 -34.66
N LEU A 995 -32.70 -0.49 -34.86
CA LEU A 995 -33.40 0.18 -33.77
C LEU A 995 -34.34 -0.76 -33.02
N ALA A 996 -35.17 -1.52 -33.73
CA ALA A 996 -36.08 -2.49 -33.12
C ALA A 996 -35.32 -3.57 -32.33
N MET A 997 -34.20 -4.08 -32.87
CA MET A 997 -33.36 -5.06 -32.18
C MET A 997 -32.70 -4.49 -30.92
N SER A 998 -32.20 -3.25 -30.97
CA SER A 998 -31.58 -2.59 -29.82
C SER A 998 -32.60 -2.30 -28.70
N ALA A 999 -33.81 -1.89 -29.06
CA ALA A 999 -34.92 -1.70 -28.14
C ALA A 999 -35.40 -3.03 -27.52
N ASN A 1000 -35.51 -4.10 -28.32
CA ASN A 1000 -35.88 -5.44 -27.83
C ASN A 1000 -34.84 -6.02 -26.86
N ALA A 1001 -33.56 -5.70 -27.05
CA ALA A 1001 -32.49 -6.04 -26.12
C ALA A 1001 -32.44 -5.13 -24.87
N GLY A 1002 -33.34 -4.16 -24.74
CA GLY A 1002 -33.31 -3.17 -23.65
C GLY A 1002 -32.00 -2.38 -23.59
N TYR A 1003 -31.34 -2.17 -24.74
CA TYR A 1003 -30.00 -1.58 -24.85
C TYR A 1003 -28.91 -2.30 -24.04
N ASN A 1004 -29.12 -3.58 -23.74
CA ASN A 1004 -28.10 -4.44 -23.14
C ASN A 1004 -27.11 -4.92 -24.22
N LEU A 1005 -25.82 -4.67 -24.00
CA LEU A 1005 -24.77 -4.94 -24.99
C LEU A 1005 -24.67 -6.43 -25.36
N HIS A 1006 -24.71 -7.33 -24.36
CA HIS A 1006 -24.57 -8.77 -24.61
C HIS A 1006 -25.80 -9.36 -25.30
N GLN A 1007 -27.00 -8.96 -24.89
CA GLN A 1007 -28.25 -9.40 -25.53
C GLN A 1007 -28.35 -8.88 -26.97
N PHE A 1008 -27.98 -7.62 -27.20
CA PHE A 1008 -27.99 -7.02 -28.53
C PHE A 1008 -26.98 -7.69 -29.48
N LYS A 1009 -25.75 -7.94 -29.02
CA LYS A 1009 -24.77 -8.74 -29.79
C LYS A 1009 -25.29 -10.14 -30.10
N GLY A 1010 -25.99 -10.79 -29.16
CA GLY A 1010 -26.62 -12.08 -29.36
C GLY A 1010 -27.68 -12.05 -30.48
N LEU A 1011 -28.52 -11.02 -30.51
CA LEU A 1011 -29.53 -10.83 -31.57
C LEU A 1011 -28.88 -10.58 -32.94
N ILE A 1012 -27.84 -9.76 -33.01
CA ILE A 1012 -27.11 -9.48 -34.26
C ILE A 1012 -26.44 -10.76 -34.80
N ALA A 1013 -25.75 -11.51 -33.94
CA ALA A 1013 -25.07 -12.75 -34.32
C ALA A 1013 -26.05 -13.85 -34.77
N PHE A 1014 -27.25 -13.89 -34.18
CA PHE A 1014 -28.30 -14.83 -34.58
C PHE A 1014 -28.81 -14.56 -36.00
N VAL A 1015 -29.01 -13.30 -36.38
CA VAL A 1015 -29.49 -12.89 -37.72
C VAL A 1015 -28.42 -13.08 -38.80
N ASP A 1016 -27.14 -12.87 -38.49
CA ASP A 1016 -26.02 -13.13 -39.42
C ASP A 1016 -25.86 -14.64 -39.72
N ASN A 1017 -26.13 -15.52 -38.75
CA ASN A 1017 -26.03 -16.97 -38.92
C ASN A 1017 -27.27 -17.60 -39.60
N THR A 1018 -28.47 -17.05 -39.39
CA THR A 1018 -29.72 -17.58 -39.98
C THR A 1018 -29.92 -17.19 -41.45
N SER A 1019 -29.23 -16.15 -41.92
CA SER A 1019 -29.28 -15.69 -43.33
C SER A 1019 -28.22 -16.31 -44.24
N ALA A 1020 -27.46 -17.30 -43.75
CA ALA A 1020 -26.50 -18.07 -44.55
C ALA A 1020 -27.07 -19.41 -45.06
N ASP A 1021 -28.25 -19.82 -44.57
CA ASP A 1021 -28.97 -21.05 -44.95
C ASP A 1021 -30.22 -20.78 -45.84
N GLU A 1022 -30.47 -19.52 -46.23
CA GLU A 1022 -31.38 -19.11 -47.32
C GLU A 1022 -30.57 -18.63 -48.54
#